data_AF-A0A944I159-F1
#
_entry.id   AF-A0A944I159-F1
#
_cell.length_a   1.000
_cell.length_b   1.000
_cell.length_c   1.000
_cell.angle_alpha   90.00
_cell.angle_beta   90.00
_cell.angle_gamma   90.00
#
_symmetry.space_group_name_H-M   'P 1'
#
loop_
_entity.id
_entity.type
_entity.pdbx_description
1 polymer ?
#
loop_
_entity_poly.entity_id
_entity_poly.type
_entity_poly.pdbx_seq_one_letter_code
_entity_poly.pdbx_strand_id
1 'polypeptide(L)'
;MTMITDPTALNGEAQASQEIELEDLAARQEMAELREKTAAAELEGGEQAVQLQARVAQLEAHAALRATAHPVKRLVRGRYRSAGAGTQLELRVDVDGLRPAMRVSGDFFQSSGATSSYAGSFVVEAPTITQEPGAVKLEGQGRFSFPIGSRHMRVTIPRGTGFPPTPGIATVQFSAGPGAAPSATYLCSFVSPHFRSVQLEQDSVAGTVPFISYDTGSLPQPPSSPPRTLTVPKAFEEAGIEMQVAGAPNVIPFHGAGPDARWDPSELHNAMVNHFSLWKDAALWRVWTLMATAYVDDDTRGIMFDFGGSFQRQGCAVFHNAIKGSDPASQRAQLRTYVHELGHAFNLHHSWLKNSASPPQPLGPNGGLGDLSWMNYAQRYQPPPPAPGGAPAYWAAFPFQFTDNELLHLRHGFYRDVAMGGNPFGVGAAETDAALFGDPLVNNSGLALELRSPSTFLFGQPVVVELKLSTTDLNGRTTHGRLHPEEGFVTIAICTPSGDIKTYRPPLTRCVDDAAEVRLDSERPAIYKSTYIGYGKDGLYFQQPGRYQLRAQYVASDGSRVLSQVHHVTVRSPHTDEDENVAELMMGDDQGMLFYLLGSHSESLTPGQDALEEVLAQYPDHPLAVYPALAKGANASRDFKYLPADKKPFIKEAASQESIDQLNKVVNASLENRGVDNITLGWVMKRRARMEARAGRIEQARQTVDDMVSILGERTHNPSVRRDIRAQAQHLRDTLPGGERR
;
A
#
# COMPACT_ATOMS: atom_id res chain seq x y z
N MET A 1 -74.98 -22.55 -21.39
CA MET A 1 -74.01 -21.66 -22.04
C MET A 1 -72.69 -21.89 -21.32
N THR A 2 -71.90 -22.94 -21.55
CA THR A 2 -71.19 -23.39 -22.79
C THR A 2 -70.48 -22.21 -23.46
N MET A 3 -69.15 -22.16 -23.66
CA MET A 3 -68.08 -23.17 -23.87
C MET A 3 -66.75 -22.71 -23.19
N ILE A 4 -65.95 -23.53 -22.49
CA ILE A 4 -64.83 -24.41 -22.95
C ILE A 4 -63.92 -23.80 -24.04
N THR A 5 -62.65 -23.54 -23.69
CA THR A 5 -61.44 -24.25 -24.17
C THR A 5 -60.17 -23.79 -23.41
N ASP A 6 -59.40 -24.75 -22.92
CA ASP A 6 -57.95 -24.72 -22.57
C ASP A 6 -57.24 -25.67 -23.58
N PRO A 7 -55.91 -25.88 -23.65
CA PRO A 7 -54.66 -25.09 -23.47
C PRO A 7 -53.81 -25.10 -24.78
N THR A 8 -52.55 -24.67 -24.73
CA THR A 8 -51.43 -24.91 -25.70
C THR A 8 -51.26 -23.97 -26.90
N ALA A 9 -50.31 -23.04 -26.76
CA ALA A 9 -49.43 -22.63 -27.85
C ALA A 9 -48.09 -22.14 -27.27
N LEU A 10 -47.06 -22.95 -27.50
CA LEU A 10 -45.67 -22.54 -27.52
C LEU A 10 -45.53 -21.33 -28.47
N ASN A 11 -44.79 -20.30 -28.05
CA ASN A 11 -43.92 -19.49 -28.90
C ASN A 11 -43.12 -18.51 -28.03
N GLY A 12 -42.10 -19.05 -27.35
CA GLY A 12 -41.05 -18.28 -26.68
C GLY A 12 -39.77 -18.14 -27.50
N GLU A 13 -39.81 -18.37 -28.83
CA GLU A 13 -38.60 -18.43 -29.68
C GLU A 13 -38.48 -17.35 -30.76
N ALA A 14 -39.26 -16.25 -30.72
CA ALA A 14 -39.19 -15.22 -31.78
C ALA A 14 -38.75 -13.81 -31.35
N GLN A 15 -38.69 -13.48 -30.05
CA GLN A 15 -38.33 -12.11 -29.63
C GLN A 15 -36.82 -11.82 -29.64
N ALA A 16 -35.98 -12.77 -29.20
CA ALA A 16 -34.53 -12.57 -29.16
C ALA A 16 -33.91 -12.46 -30.56
N SER A 17 -34.46 -13.17 -31.55
CA SER A 17 -34.00 -13.14 -32.94
C SER A 17 -34.28 -11.78 -33.61
N GLN A 18 -35.41 -11.15 -33.29
CA GLN A 18 -35.74 -9.81 -33.78
C GLN A 18 -34.88 -8.72 -33.12
N GLU A 19 -34.59 -8.83 -31.82
CA GLU A 19 -33.70 -7.90 -31.11
C GLU A 19 -32.27 -7.92 -31.68
N ILE A 20 -31.76 -9.12 -32.01
CA ILE A 20 -30.43 -9.28 -32.62
C ILE A 20 -30.40 -8.74 -34.06
N GLU A 21 -31.45 -8.94 -34.85
CA GLU A 21 -31.55 -8.33 -36.18
C GLU A 21 -31.62 -6.80 -36.11
N LEU A 22 -32.32 -6.24 -35.10
CA LEU A 22 -32.40 -4.80 -34.85
C LEU A 22 -31.06 -4.20 -34.41
N GLU A 23 -30.32 -4.87 -33.53
CA GLU A 23 -28.98 -4.45 -33.10
C GLU A 23 -27.95 -4.55 -34.24
N ASP A 24 -28.03 -5.58 -35.08
CA ASP A 24 -27.12 -5.72 -36.23
C ASP A 24 -27.44 -4.71 -37.34
N LEU A 25 -28.72 -4.35 -37.52
CA LEU A 25 -29.11 -3.23 -38.38
C LEU A 25 -28.59 -1.89 -37.83
N ALA A 26 -28.72 -1.66 -36.52
CA ALA A 26 -28.27 -0.43 -35.87
C ALA A 26 -26.74 -0.29 -35.96
N ALA A 27 -25.98 -1.37 -35.72
CA ALA A 27 -24.53 -1.37 -35.85
C ALA A 27 -24.07 -1.14 -37.31
N ARG A 28 -24.81 -1.67 -38.30
CA ARG A 28 -24.53 -1.41 -39.73
C ARG A 28 -24.83 0.04 -40.12
N GLN A 29 -25.89 0.63 -39.56
CA GLN A 29 -26.21 2.05 -39.76
C GLN A 29 -25.17 2.95 -39.10
N GLU A 30 -24.76 2.66 -37.86
CA GLU A 30 -23.72 3.39 -37.14
C GLU A 30 -22.37 3.32 -37.89
N MET A 31 -22.00 2.15 -38.42
CA MET A 31 -20.81 2.00 -39.26
C MET A 31 -20.90 2.79 -40.57
N ALA A 32 -22.08 2.84 -41.20
CA ALA A 32 -22.27 3.62 -42.42
C ALA A 32 -22.12 5.13 -42.15
N GLU A 33 -22.73 5.63 -41.08
CA GLU A 33 -22.61 7.04 -40.67
C GLU A 33 -21.19 7.42 -40.26
N LEU A 34 -20.48 6.54 -39.54
CA LEU A 34 -19.09 6.76 -39.14
C LEU A 34 -18.15 6.75 -40.34
N ARG A 35 -18.38 5.90 -41.35
CA ARG A 35 -17.60 5.90 -42.59
C ARG A 35 -17.81 7.18 -43.39
N GLU A 36 -19.04 7.70 -43.43
CA GLU A 36 -19.35 8.97 -44.10
C GLU A 36 -18.68 10.16 -43.37
N LYS A 37 -18.71 10.17 -42.03
CA LYS A 37 -17.99 11.16 -41.20
C LYS A 37 -16.47 11.05 -41.32
N THR A 38 -15.94 9.84 -41.47
CA THR A 38 -14.50 9.60 -41.66
C THR A 38 -14.05 10.12 -43.02
N ALA A 39 -14.81 9.85 -44.09
CA ALA A 39 -14.54 10.38 -45.43
C ALA A 39 -14.60 11.92 -45.48
N ALA A 40 -15.51 12.54 -44.71
CA ALA A 40 -15.57 13.98 -44.57
C ALA A 40 -14.38 14.56 -43.76
N ALA A 41 -13.97 13.91 -42.67
CA ALA A 41 -12.85 14.36 -41.83
C ALA A 41 -11.47 14.14 -42.48
N GLU A 42 -11.33 13.17 -43.38
CA GLU A 42 -10.11 12.94 -44.18
C GLU A 42 -9.83 14.09 -45.18
N LEU A 43 -10.86 14.82 -45.60
CA LEU A 43 -10.72 16.01 -46.46
C LEU A 43 -10.22 17.24 -45.69
N GLU A 44 -10.40 17.28 -44.36
CA GLU A 44 -10.01 18.41 -43.49
C GLU A 44 -8.68 18.18 -42.75
N GLY A 45 -8.28 16.92 -42.52
CA GLY A 45 -6.99 16.54 -41.92
C GLY A 45 -6.84 16.88 -40.44
N GLY A 46 -6.46 15.91 -39.61
CA GLY A 46 -6.19 16.14 -38.17
C GLY A 46 -6.43 14.94 -37.26
N GLU A 47 -6.23 15.15 -35.96
CA GLU A 47 -6.34 14.15 -34.88
C GLU A 47 -7.73 13.47 -34.81
N GLN A 48 -8.77 14.19 -35.24
CA GLN A 48 -10.15 13.71 -35.27
C GLN A 48 -10.37 12.60 -36.32
N ALA A 49 -9.71 12.69 -37.49
CA ALA A 49 -9.79 11.67 -38.54
C ALA A 49 -9.13 10.35 -38.10
N VAL A 50 -8.02 10.43 -37.34
CA VAL A 50 -7.31 9.28 -36.78
C VAL A 50 -8.16 8.55 -35.73
N GLN A 51 -8.86 9.30 -34.87
CA GLN A 51 -9.77 8.73 -33.87
C GLN A 51 -10.99 8.04 -34.50
N LEU A 52 -11.57 8.64 -35.56
CA LEU A 52 -12.68 8.04 -36.32
C LEU A 52 -12.26 6.77 -37.06
N GLN A 53 -11.10 6.75 -37.72
CA GLN A 53 -10.55 5.55 -38.35
C GLN A 53 -10.28 4.42 -37.35
N ALA A 54 -9.70 4.73 -36.19
CA ALA A 54 -9.46 3.74 -35.14
C ALA A 54 -10.79 3.13 -34.63
N ARG A 55 -11.84 3.95 -34.51
CA ARG A 55 -13.18 3.50 -34.11
C ARG A 55 -13.83 2.59 -35.15
N VAL A 56 -13.74 2.94 -36.44
CA VAL A 56 -14.24 2.10 -37.54
C VAL A 56 -13.50 0.76 -37.60
N ALA A 57 -12.17 0.77 -37.52
CA ALA A 57 -11.37 -0.45 -37.51
C ALA A 57 -11.69 -1.36 -36.29
N GLN A 58 -11.96 -0.76 -35.13
CA GLN A 58 -12.35 -1.50 -33.92
C GLN A 58 -13.73 -2.16 -34.04
N LEU A 59 -14.67 -1.50 -34.71
CA LEU A 59 -16.02 -2.04 -34.99
C LEU A 59 -15.97 -3.13 -36.07
N GLU A 60 -15.16 -2.96 -37.12
CA GLU A 60 -14.93 -3.97 -38.15
C GLU A 60 -14.25 -5.22 -37.59
N ALA A 61 -13.25 -5.06 -36.72
CA ALA A 61 -12.63 -6.16 -36.00
C ALA A 61 -13.63 -6.92 -35.12
N HIS A 62 -14.52 -6.19 -34.41
CA HIS A 62 -15.58 -6.80 -33.62
C HIS A 62 -16.60 -7.57 -34.47
N ALA A 63 -16.99 -7.02 -35.62
CA ALA A 63 -17.92 -7.68 -36.55
C ALA A 63 -17.30 -8.94 -37.17
N ALA A 64 -16.03 -8.90 -37.55
CA ALA A 64 -15.29 -10.06 -38.08
C ALA A 64 -15.11 -11.18 -37.02
N LEU A 65 -14.88 -10.82 -35.76
CA LEU A 65 -14.83 -11.75 -34.62
C LEU A 65 -16.19 -12.41 -34.34
N ARG A 66 -17.30 -11.68 -34.49
CA ARG A 66 -18.66 -12.24 -34.36
C ARG A 66 -19.02 -13.20 -35.49
N ALA A 67 -18.57 -12.92 -36.72
CA ALA A 67 -18.89 -13.71 -37.90
C ALA A 67 -18.17 -15.08 -37.98
N THR A 68 -17.17 -15.34 -37.12
CA THR A 68 -16.27 -16.51 -37.24
C THR A 68 -16.28 -17.46 -36.03
N ALA A 69 -17.11 -17.24 -35.02
CA ALA A 69 -17.02 -17.99 -33.76
C ALA A 69 -17.74 -19.35 -33.81
N HIS A 70 -16.97 -20.44 -33.86
CA HIS A 70 -17.40 -21.75 -33.36
C HIS A 70 -17.87 -21.64 -31.89
N PRO A 71 -18.80 -22.50 -31.40
CA PRO A 71 -19.24 -22.45 -30.01
C PRO A 71 -18.06 -22.70 -29.05
N VAL A 72 -17.51 -21.63 -28.48
CA VAL A 72 -16.49 -21.68 -27.43
C VAL A 72 -17.18 -22.12 -26.15
N LYS A 73 -16.73 -23.23 -25.54
CA LYS A 73 -17.18 -23.62 -24.19
C LYS A 73 -16.91 -22.44 -23.24
N ARG A 74 -17.96 -21.82 -22.71
CA ARG A 74 -17.80 -20.66 -21.83
C ARG A 74 -17.20 -21.08 -20.49
N LEU A 75 -16.19 -20.32 -20.05
CA LEU A 75 -15.47 -20.54 -18.81
C LEU A 75 -16.39 -20.39 -17.61
N VAL A 76 -16.30 -21.31 -16.65
CA VAL A 76 -16.97 -21.21 -15.35
C VAL A 76 -16.08 -20.39 -14.42
N ARG A 77 -16.07 -19.08 -14.67
CA ARG A 77 -15.39 -18.10 -13.82
C ARG A 77 -16.14 -16.77 -13.71
N GLY A 78 -15.90 -16.06 -12.62
CA GLY A 78 -16.35 -14.68 -12.42
C GLY A 78 -17.22 -14.50 -11.19
N ARG A 79 -17.90 -13.36 -11.13
CA ARG A 79 -18.75 -12.93 -10.04
C ARG A 79 -20.24 -13.12 -10.37
N TYR A 80 -20.98 -13.61 -9.39
CA TYR A 80 -22.43 -13.80 -9.40
C TYR A 80 -23.05 -13.12 -8.18
N ARG A 81 -24.34 -12.77 -8.25
CA ARG A 81 -25.02 -12.09 -7.15
C ARG A 81 -26.45 -12.60 -6.98
N SER A 82 -26.86 -12.87 -5.75
CA SER A 82 -28.23 -13.25 -5.44
C SER A 82 -29.17 -12.04 -5.42
N ALA A 83 -30.41 -12.25 -5.85
CA ALA A 83 -31.49 -11.28 -5.70
C ALA A 83 -32.35 -11.64 -4.48
N GLY A 84 -32.88 -10.64 -3.75
CA GLY A 84 -33.81 -10.85 -2.63
C GLY A 84 -33.71 -9.78 -1.53
N ALA A 85 -34.79 -9.64 -0.74
CA ALA A 85 -34.81 -8.84 0.48
C ALA A 85 -34.18 -9.63 1.65
N GLY A 86 -33.42 -8.96 2.52
CA GLY A 86 -32.72 -9.58 3.65
C GLY A 86 -31.22 -9.77 3.42
N THR A 87 -30.80 -10.95 2.94
CA THR A 87 -29.37 -11.28 2.73
C THR A 87 -29.04 -11.44 1.25
N GLN A 88 -28.08 -10.66 0.78
CA GLN A 88 -27.49 -10.76 -0.55
C GLN A 88 -26.16 -11.52 -0.48
N LEU A 89 -25.97 -12.47 -1.38
CA LEU A 89 -24.71 -13.19 -1.57
C LEU A 89 -24.04 -12.69 -2.86
N GLU A 90 -22.81 -12.20 -2.74
CA GLU A 90 -21.90 -11.97 -3.87
C GLU A 90 -20.92 -13.15 -3.96
N LEU A 91 -21.14 -14.05 -4.91
CA LEU A 91 -20.37 -15.28 -5.14
C LEU A 91 -19.27 -15.05 -6.18
N ARG A 92 -18.11 -15.66 -5.98
CA ARG A 92 -16.98 -15.71 -6.92
C ARG A 92 -16.58 -17.16 -7.16
N VAL A 93 -16.50 -17.54 -8.42
CA VAL A 93 -16.17 -18.90 -8.86
C VAL A 93 -14.96 -18.80 -9.76
N ASP A 94 -13.86 -19.49 -9.45
CA ASP A 94 -12.60 -19.45 -10.21
C ASP A 94 -12.10 -20.87 -10.47
N VAL A 95 -12.66 -21.55 -11.47
CA VAL A 95 -12.32 -22.96 -11.79
C VAL A 95 -11.98 -23.21 -13.26
N ASP A 96 -12.06 -22.19 -14.10
CA ASP A 96 -11.73 -22.23 -15.52
C ASP A 96 -10.99 -20.92 -15.91
N GLY A 97 -10.22 -20.95 -17.00
CA GLY A 97 -9.55 -19.77 -17.56
C GLY A 97 -8.02 -19.81 -17.41
N LEU A 98 -7.39 -18.64 -17.51
CA LEU A 98 -5.94 -18.50 -17.37
C LEU A 98 -5.58 -18.46 -15.88
N ARG A 99 -4.76 -19.42 -15.42
CA ARG A 99 -4.36 -19.58 -14.01
C ARG A 99 -5.57 -19.57 -13.05
N PRO A 100 -6.47 -20.57 -13.14
CA PRO A 100 -7.59 -20.65 -12.22
C PRO A 100 -7.10 -20.97 -10.82
N ALA A 101 -7.61 -20.27 -9.81
CA ALA A 101 -7.28 -20.53 -8.41
C ALA A 101 -7.84 -21.88 -7.92
N MET A 102 -8.82 -22.46 -8.63
CA MET A 102 -9.57 -23.64 -8.23
C MET A 102 -10.27 -23.40 -6.88
N ARG A 103 -11.00 -22.29 -6.79
CA ARG A 103 -11.60 -21.76 -5.56
C ARG A 103 -13.03 -21.27 -5.79
N VAL A 104 -13.82 -21.28 -4.73
CA VAL A 104 -15.10 -20.56 -4.66
C VAL A 104 -15.10 -19.72 -3.40
N SER A 105 -15.52 -18.47 -3.47
CA SER A 105 -15.69 -17.62 -2.29
C SER A 105 -16.94 -16.78 -2.41
N GLY A 106 -17.36 -16.15 -1.32
CA GLY A 106 -18.47 -15.22 -1.37
C GLY A 106 -18.52 -14.27 -0.18
N ASP A 107 -19.22 -13.16 -0.38
CA ASP A 107 -19.51 -12.16 0.66
C ASP A 107 -21.02 -12.06 0.87
N PHE A 108 -21.42 -12.04 2.12
CA PHE A 108 -22.79 -11.81 2.55
C PHE A 108 -22.97 -10.34 2.93
N PHE A 109 -24.06 -9.75 2.45
CA PHE A 109 -24.49 -8.41 2.78
C PHE A 109 -25.93 -8.45 3.28
N GLN A 110 -26.23 -7.72 4.34
CA GLN A 110 -27.60 -7.49 4.79
C GLN A 110 -28.13 -6.21 4.19
N SER A 111 -29.28 -6.29 3.52
CA SER A 111 -29.97 -5.16 2.93
C SER A 111 -31.14 -4.73 3.81
N SER A 112 -31.14 -3.47 4.26
CA SER A 112 -32.23 -2.82 4.99
C SER A 112 -32.58 -1.51 4.29
N GLY A 113 -33.77 -1.45 3.69
CA GLY A 113 -34.16 -0.33 2.82
C GLY A 113 -33.18 -0.14 1.66
N ALA A 114 -32.63 1.06 1.51
CA ALA A 114 -31.60 1.40 0.51
C ALA A 114 -30.15 1.16 1.00
N THR A 115 -29.96 0.67 2.22
CA THR A 115 -28.63 0.44 2.81
C THR A 115 -28.24 -1.03 2.78
N SER A 116 -26.97 -1.29 2.50
CA SER A 116 -26.37 -2.63 2.49
C SER A 116 -25.15 -2.64 3.39
N SER A 117 -25.09 -3.59 4.32
CA SER A 117 -24.00 -3.74 5.29
C SER A 117 -23.36 -5.11 5.18
N TYR A 118 -22.03 -5.16 5.23
CA TYR A 118 -21.28 -6.42 5.22
C TYR A 118 -21.59 -7.27 6.47
N ALA A 119 -21.88 -8.56 6.27
CA ALA A 119 -22.23 -9.50 7.33
C ALA A 119 -21.20 -10.63 7.51
N GLY A 120 -20.40 -10.92 6.49
CA GLY A 120 -19.37 -11.96 6.55
C GLY A 120 -18.97 -12.48 5.18
N SER A 121 -17.83 -13.17 5.12
CA SER A 121 -17.32 -13.86 3.94
C SER A 121 -17.10 -15.35 4.20
N PHE A 122 -16.99 -16.12 3.12
CA PHE A 122 -16.50 -17.49 3.13
C PHE A 122 -15.60 -17.78 1.92
N VAL A 123 -14.79 -18.84 2.05
CA VAL A 123 -14.02 -19.44 0.96
C VAL A 123 -14.06 -20.96 1.07
N VAL A 124 -14.23 -21.64 -0.06
CA VAL A 124 -14.02 -23.08 -0.22
C VAL A 124 -12.70 -23.26 -0.95
N GLU A 125 -11.73 -23.80 -0.21
CA GLU A 125 -10.36 -23.88 -0.68
C GLU A 125 -10.19 -25.00 -1.72
N ALA A 126 -10.59 -26.23 -1.44
CA ALA A 126 -10.45 -27.32 -2.41
C ALA A 126 -11.82 -27.91 -2.76
N PRO A 127 -12.64 -27.23 -3.60
CA PRO A 127 -13.90 -27.80 -4.03
C PRO A 127 -13.66 -28.99 -4.96
N THR A 128 -14.41 -30.06 -4.76
CA THR A 128 -14.58 -31.11 -5.77
C THR A 128 -15.38 -30.53 -6.93
N ILE A 129 -14.86 -30.63 -8.15
CA ILE A 129 -15.50 -30.09 -9.35
C ILE A 129 -15.96 -31.24 -10.23
N THR A 130 -17.25 -31.28 -10.55
CA THR A 130 -17.85 -32.28 -11.43
C THR A 130 -18.49 -31.60 -12.62
N GLN A 131 -18.07 -31.99 -13.83
CA GLN A 131 -18.69 -31.52 -15.07
C GLN A 131 -19.77 -32.50 -15.50
N GLU A 132 -20.98 -32.01 -15.67
CA GLU A 132 -22.13 -32.77 -16.17
C GLU A 132 -22.60 -32.19 -17.51
N PRO A 133 -23.35 -32.94 -18.33
CA PRO A 133 -23.99 -32.38 -19.52
C PRO A 133 -24.85 -31.16 -19.14
N GLY A 134 -24.47 -29.97 -19.61
CA GLY A 134 -25.21 -28.73 -19.37
C GLY A 134 -25.02 -28.09 -17.99
N ALA A 135 -24.12 -28.58 -17.13
CA ALA A 135 -23.86 -27.94 -15.82
C ALA A 135 -22.45 -28.22 -15.27
N VAL A 136 -22.00 -27.36 -14.35
CA VAL A 136 -20.85 -27.63 -13.47
C VAL A 136 -21.29 -27.59 -12.03
N LYS A 137 -20.86 -28.59 -11.27
CA LYS A 137 -21.08 -28.69 -9.83
C LYS A 137 -19.76 -28.51 -9.10
N LEU A 138 -19.77 -27.71 -8.05
CA LEU A 138 -18.65 -27.48 -7.14
C LEU A 138 -19.13 -27.81 -5.74
N GLU A 139 -18.41 -28.66 -5.01
CA GLU A 139 -18.82 -29.11 -3.68
C GLU A 139 -17.62 -29.16 -2.72
N GLY A 140 -17.76 -28.63 -1.51
CA GLY A 140 -16.67 -28.60 -0.55
C GLY A 140 -17.03 -28.00 0.80
N GLN A 141 -16.04 -27.94 1.70
CA GLN A 141 -16.18 -27.31 3.00
C GLN A 141 -15.67 -25.87 2.95
N GLY A 142 -16.46 -24.95 3.49
CA GLY A 142 -16.14 -23.54 3.56
C GLY A 142 -15.48 -23.14 4.88
N ARG A 143 -14.48 -22.28 4.80
CA ARG A 143 -13.97 -21.47 5.90
C ARG A 143 -14.72 -20.15 5.92
N PHE A 144 -15.31 -19.79 7.05
CA PHE A 144 -16.14 -18.60 7.23
C PHE A 144 -15.47 -17.62 8.18
N SER A 145 -15.71 -16.32 7.94
CA SER A 145 -15.27 -15.23 8.82
C SER A 145 -16.08 -15.11 10.13
N PHE A 146 -17.11 -15.95 10.31
CA PHE A 146 -17.97 -15.99 11.49
C PHE A 146 -18.36 -17.45 11.82
N PRO A 147 -18.75 -17.75 13.07
CA PRO A 147 -19.19 -19.09 13.46
C PRO A 147 -20.44 -19.53 12.70
N ILE A 148 -20.42 -20.73 12.12
CA ILE A 148 -21.57 -21.32 11.43
C ILE A 148 -21.59 -22.85 11.59
N GLY A 149 -22.79 -23.42 11.73
CA GLY A 149 -23.01 -24.87 11.85
C GLY A 149 -23.12 -25.63 10.52
N SER A 150 -23.41 -24.93 9.42
CA SER A 150 -23.48 -25.49 8.06
C SER A 150 -22.30 -24.99 7.23
N ARG A 151 -21.20 -25.75 7.20
CA ARG A 151 -19.99 -25.39 6.44
C ARG A 151 -19.88 -26.05 5.08
N HIS A 152 -20.71 -27.06 4.82
CA HIS A 152 -20.73 -27.72 3.53
C HIS A 152 -21.46 -26.84 2.52
N MET A 153 -20.87 -26.68 1.33
CA MET A 153 -21.43 -25.89 0.25
C MET A 153 -21.45 -26.68 -1.05
N ARG A 154 -22.54 -26.53 -1.80
CA ARG A 154 -22.68 -26.97 -3.19
C ARG A 154 -23.06 -25.79 -4.08
N VAL A 155 -22.36 -25.63 -5.19
CA VAL A 155 -22.67 -24.64 -6.24
C VAL A 155 -22.95 -25.39 -7.53
N THR A 156 -24.11 -25.15 -8.14
CA THR A 156 -24.47 -25.71 -9.45
C THR A 156 -24.67 -24.58 -10.44
N ILE A 157 -23.93 -24.61 -11.55
CA ILE A 157 -23.96 -23.56 -12.58
C ILE A 157 -24.39 -24.19 -13.89
N PRO A 158 -25.59 -23.87 -14.40
CA PRO A 158 -26.01 -24.29 -15.73
C PRO A 158 -25.08 -23.69 -16.80
N ARG A 159 -24.62 -24.54 -17.73
CA ARG A 159 -23.88 -24.14 -18.93
C ARG A 159 -24.87 -24.12 -20.10
N GLY A 160 -25.28 -22.93 -20.53
CA GLY A 160 -26.12 -22.74 -21.71
C GLY A 160 -25.33 -22.88 -23.02
N THR A 161 -26.04 -23.21 -24.12
CA THR A 161 -25.50 -23.32 -25.49
C THR A 161 -25.85 -22.12 -26.39
N GLY A 162 -26.45 -21.07 -25.84
CA GLY A 162 -26.92 -19.90 -26.60
C GLY A 162 -25.79 -18.99 -27.11
N PHE A 163 -26.15 -17.99 -27.94
CA PHE A 163 -25.22 -17.04 -28.56
C PHE A 163 -25.64 -15.58 -28.27
N PRO A 164 -24.82 -14.78 -27.57
CA PRO A 164 -23.63 -15.18 -26.81
C PRO A 164 -24.04 -15.97 -25.55
N PRO A 165 -23.30 -17.02 -25.16
CA PRO A 165 -23.73 -17.86 -24.05
C PRO A 165 -23.57 -17.08 -22.74
N THR A 166 -24.59 -16.61 -22.03
CA THR A 166 -24.40 -16.09 -20.65
C THR A 166 -24.34 -17.26 -19.65
N PRO A 167 -23.48 -17.24 -18.61
CA PRO A 167 -23.53 -18.25 -17.57
C PRO A 167 -24.93 -18.27 -16.94
N GLY A 168 -25.48 -19.46 -16.73
CA GLY A 168 -26.77 -19.60 -16.07
C GLY A 168 -26.73 -19.11 -14.62
N ILE A 169 -27.91 -18.96 -14.02
CA ILE A 169 -28.04 -18.62 -12.60
C ILE A 169 -27.38 -19.72 -11.77
N ALA A 170 -26.39 -19.35 -10.95
CA ALA A 170 -25.70 -20.27 -10.06
C ALA A 170 -26.56 -20.55 -8.83
N THR A 171 -26.87 -21.82 -8.57
CA THR A 171 -27.57 -22.26 -7.35
C THR A 171 -26.54 -22.61 -6.29
N VAL A 172 -26.49 -21.82 -5.21
CA VAL A 172 -25.60 -22.02 -4.06
C VAL A 172 -26.41 -22.59 -2.90
N GLN A 173 -25.97 -23.71 -2.33
CA GLN A 173 -26.64 -24.39 -1.23
C GLN A 173 -25.66 -24.60 -0.08
N PHE A 174 -26.09 -24.27 1.14
CA PHE A 174 -25.36 -24.56 2.36
C PHE A 174 -26.05 -25.67 3.13
N SER A 175 -25.31 -26.59 3.74
CA SER A 175 -25.88 -27.69 4.53
C SER A 175 -24.94 -28.12 5.66
N ALA A 176 -25.45 -28.95 6.57
CA ALA A 176 -24.67 -29.53 7.67
C ALA A 176 -23.61 -30.53 7.18
N GLY A 177 -23.80 -31.12 5.99
CA GLY A 177 -22.89 -32.08 5.39
C GLY A 177 -23.33 -32.55 4.00
N PRO A 178 -22.51 -33.35 3.32
CA PRO A 178 -22.84 -33.92 2.01
C PRO A 178 -24.16 -34.72 2.08
N GLY A 179 -25.08 -34.45 1.15
CA GLY A 179 -26.38 -35.14 1.07
C GLY A 179 -27.42 -34.72 2.11
N ALA A 180 -27.07 -33.87 3.08
CA ALA A 180 -28.04 -33.28 4.00
C ALA A 180 -28.92 -32.24 3.29
N ALA A 181 -30.14 -32.03 3.80
CA ALA A 181 -31.02 -30.99 3.30
C ALA A 181 -30.36 -29.60 3.42
N PRO A 182 -30.51 -28.72 2.41
CA PRO A 182 -29.90 -27.40 2.45
C PRO A 182 -30.56 -26.55 3.53
N SER A 183 -29.75 -25.95 4.40
CA SER A 183 -30.19 -24.97 5.41
C SER A 183 -30.39 -23.58 4.81
N ALA A 184 -29.72 -23.27 3.69
CA ALA A 184 -29.95 -22.06 2.91
C ALA A 184 -29.69 -22.32 1.42
N THR A 185 -30.42 -21.63 0.54
CA THR A 185 -30.23 -21.68 -0.91
C THR A 185 -30.28 -20.26 -1.49
N TYR A 186 -29.32 -19.94 -2.36
CA TYR A 186 -29.23 -18.65 -3.05
C TYR A 186 -29.17 -18.88 -4.56
N LEU A 187 -29.96 -18.13 -5.30
CA LEU A 187 -29.93 -18.09 -6.76
C LEU A 187 -29.13 -16.86 -7.20
N CYS A 188 -27.93 -17.07 -7.73
CA CYS A 188 -26.97 -16.01 -8.03
C CYS A 188 -26.84 -15.80 -9.55
N SER A 189 -27.35 -14.69 -10.06
CA SER A 189 -27.20 -14.30 -11.47
C SER A 189 -25.76 -13.88 -11.76
N PHE A 190 -25.27 -14.17 -12.97
CA PHE A 190 -23.94 -13.72 -13.40
C PHE A 190 -23.88 -12.19 -13.47
N VAL A 191 -22.79 -11.60 -12.96
CA VAL A 191 -22.59 -10.14 -12.91
C VAL A 191 -21.41 -9.71 -13.77
N SER A 192 -20.25 -10.37 -13.63
CA SER A 192 -19.02 -9.95 -14.30
C SER A 192 -18.03 -11.11 -14.44
N PRO A 193 -17.22 -11.15 -15.51
CA PRO A 193 -16.11 -12.10 -15.63
C PRO A 193 -14.94 -11.80 -14.66
N HIS A 194 -14.94 -10.62 -14.04
CA HIS A 194 -14.01 -10.22 -12.97
C HIS A 194 -14.58 -10.64 -11.61
N PHE A 195 -13.71 -10.97 -10.67
CA PHE A 195 -14.09 -11.42 -9.34
C PHE A 195 -14.49 -10.24 -8.44
N ARG A 196 -13.91 -9.06 -8.69
CA ARG A 196 -14.13 -7.83 -7.95
C ARG A 196 -14.06 -6.64 -8.89
N SER A 197 -14.67 -5.53 -8.48
CA SER A 197 -14.56 -4.24 -9.16
C SER A 197 -14.14 -3.18 -8.17
N VAL A 198 -13.22 -2.30 -8.55
CA VAL A 198 -12.73 -1.17 -7.76
C VAL A 198 -12.90 0.12 -8.55
N GLN A 199 -13.28 1.20 -7.89
CA GLN A 199 -13.25 2.55 -8.45
C GLN A 199 -11.88 3.16 -8.18
N LEU A 200 -11.16 3.52 -9.25
CA LEU A 200 -9.86 4.17 -9.21
C LEU A 200 -10.01 5.64 -9.57
N GLU A 201 -9.76 6.53 -8.63
CA GLU A 201 -9.59 7.97 -8.91
C GLU A 201 -8.10 8.26 -9.06
N GLN A 202 -7.71 8.87 -10.18
CA GLN A 202 -6.32 9.17 -10.47
C GLN A 202 -6.14 10.66 -10.75
N ASP A 203 -5.34 11.30 -9.92
CA ASP A 203 -5.01 12.72 -10.05
C ASP A 203 -3.52 12.91 -10.29
N SER A 204 -3.17 14.06 -10.85
CA SER A 204 -1.78 14.41 -11.10
C SER A 204 -1.48 15.84 -10.71
N VAL A 205 -0.26 16.06 -10.26
CA VAL A 205 0.25 17.42 -10.02
C VAL A 205 0.63 18.07 -11.35
N ALA A 206 0.29 19.34 -11.56
CA ALA A 206 0.65 20.03 -12.80
C ALA A 206 2.17 19.94 -13.06
N GLY A 207 2.54 19.59 -14.29
CA GLY A 207 3.94 19.34 -14.67
C GLY A 207 4.39 17.88 -14.51
N THR A 208 3.57 17.00 -13.95
CA THR A 208 3.77 15.54 -14.02
C THR A 208 3.01 14.93 -15.19
N VAL A 209 3.53 13.83 -15.72
CA VAL A 209 2.89 13.07 -16.79
C VAL A 209 2.46 11.72 -16.22
N PRO A 210 1.13 11.47 -16.08
CA PRO A 210 0.64 10.18 -15.65
C PRO A 210 1.02 9.05 -16.62
N PHE A 211 1.24 7.86 -16.09
CA PHE A 211 1.49 6.68 -16.90
C PHE A 211 0.24 6.31 -17.71
N ILE A 212 0.43 5.98 -18.99
CA ILE A 212 -0.67 5.61 -19.91
C ILE A 212 -0.65 4.10 -20.14
N SER A 213 0.41 3.60 -20.77
CA SER A 213 0.56 2.22 -21.17
C SER A 213 2.01 1.85 -21.44
N TYR A 214 2.32 0.56 -21.46
CA TYR A 214 3.61 0.00 -21.81
C TYR A 214 3.43 -1.25 -22.68
N ASP A 215 4.19 -1.36 -23.77
CA ASP A 215 4.25 -2.59 -24.58
C ASP A 215 5.31 -3.54 -24.01
N THR A 216 4.89 -4.70 -23.50
CA THR A 216 5.80 -5.68 -22.91
C THR A 216 6.78 -6.29 -23.91
N GLY A 217 6.47 -6.21 -25.22
CA GLY A 217 7.37 -6.63 -26.30
C GLY A 217 8.51 -5.65 -26.61
N SER A 218 8.48 -4.44 -26.05
CA SER A 218 9.49 -3.40 -26.32
C SER A 218 10.86 -3.72 -25.71
N LEU A 219 10.96 -4.71 -24.82
CA LEU A 219 12.20 -5.22 -24.24
C LEU A 219 12.16 -6.76 -24.18
N PRO A 220 13.31 -7.44 -24.03
CA PRO A 220 13.34 -8.87 -23.80
C PRO A 220 12.48 -9.27 -22.58
N GLN A 221 11.69 -10.33 -22.76
CA GLN A 221 10.76 -10.86 -21.76
C GLN A 221 10.77 -12.41 -21.83
N PRO A 222 10.28 -13.13 -20.80
CA PRO A 222 10.31 -14.59 -20.82
C PRO A 222 9.48 -15.17 -21.98
N PRO A 223 9.90 -16.29 -22.59
CA PRO A 223 9.16 -16.92 -23.69
C PRO A 223 7.71 -17.32 -23.34
N SER A 224 7.42 -17.50 -22.04
CA SER A 224 6.10 -17.82 -21.52
C SER A 224 5.15 -16.61 -21.40
N SER A 225 5.63 -15.39 -21.67
CA SER A 225 4.84 -14.15 -21.64
C SER A 225 4.79 -13.52 -23.03
N PRO A 226 3.71 -13.73 -23.80
CA PRO A 226 3.54 -13.08 -25.10
C PRO A 226 3.56 -11.54 -24.98
N PRO A 227 4.10 -10.83 -25.99
CA PRO A 227 4.02 -9.37 -26.09
C PRO A 227 2.58 -8.88 -26.00
N ARG A 228 2.34 -7.87 -25.16
CA ARG A 228 1.04 -7.21 -25.03
C ARG A 228 1.20 -5.80 -24.48
N THR A 229 0.22 -4.95 -24.76
CA THR A 229 0.15 -3.62 -24.15
C THR A 229 -0.56 -3.69 -22.80
N LEU A 230 0.12 -3.22 -21.75
CA LEU A 230 -0.42 -3.14 -20.39
C LEU A 230 -0.64 -1.69 -19.99
N THR A 231 -1.86 -1.40 -19.52
CA THR A 231 -2.18 -0.26 -18.68
C THR A 231 -2.26 -0.74 -17.22
N VAL A 232 -2.32 0.19 -16.26
CA VAL A 232 -2.56 -0.17 -14.84
C VAL A 232 -3.87 -0.97 -14.67
N PRO A 233 -5.02 -0.51 -15.21
CA PRO A 233 -6.24 -1.32 -15.21
C PRO A 233 -6.04 -2.70 -15.83
N LYS A 234 -5.32 -2.82 -16.96
CA LYS A 234 -5.13 -4.10 -17.64
C LYS A 234 -4.31 -5.10 -16.80
N ALA A 235 -3.31 -4.63 -16.08
CA ALA A 235 -2.51 -5.47 -15.17
C ALA A 235 -3.37 -6.08 -14.05
N PHE A 236 -4.30 -5.32 -13.47
CA PHE A 236 -5.27 -5.83 -12.49
C PHE A 236 -6.38 -6.65 -13.13
N GLU A 237 -6.78 -6.34 -14.36
CA GLU A 237 -7.76 -7.11 -15.14
C GLU A 237 -7.27 -8.54 -15.37
N GLU A 238 -5.99 -8.72 -15.72
CA GLU A 238 -5.32 -10.02 -15.83
C GLU A 238 -5.27 -10.76 -14.48
N ALA A 239 -5.20 -10.02 -13.37
CA ALA A 239 -5.34 -10.56 -12.02
C ALA A 239 -6.81 -10.91 -11.66
N GLY A 240 -7.77 -10.59 -12.52
CA GLY A 240 -9.20 -10.86 -12.32
C GLY A 240 -9.94 -9.75 -11.57
N ILE A 241 -9.36 -8.56 -11.45
CA ILE A 241 -9.92 -7.39 -10.78
C ILE A 241 -10.26 -6.32 -11.83
N GLU A 242 -11.51 -5.88 -11.87
CA GLU A 242 -11.92 -4.78 -12.74
C GLU A 242 -11.58 -3.44 -12.08
N MET A 243 -10.64 -2.68 -12.65
CA MET A 243 -10.43 -1.29 -12.25
C MET A 243 -11.26 -0.36 -13.13
N GLN A 244 -12.24 0.29 -12.53
CA GLN A 244 -13.09 1.28 -13.15
C GLN A 244 -12.48 2.65 -12.86
N VAL A 245 -11.86 3.28 -13.86
CA VAL A 245 -11.39 4.66 -13.71
C VAL A 245 -12.62 5.55 -13.47
N ALA A 246 -12.66 6.17 -12.30
CA ALA A 246 -13.78 6.94 -11.81
C ALA A 246 -13.35 8.40 -11.61
N GLY A 247 -14.28 9.32 -11.87
CA GLY A 247 -13.98 10.76 -11.90
C GLY A 247 -13.29 11.19 -13.19
N ALA A 248 -13.19 12.50 -13.39
CA ALA A 248 -12.32 13.08 -14.41
C ALA A 248 -10.90 13.19 -13.80
N PRO A 249 -9.84 12.73 -14.50
CA PRO A 249 -8.48 12.94 -14.04
C PRO A 249 -8.26 14.42 -13.75
N ASN A 250 -7.97 14.76 -12.49
CA ASN A 250 -7.77 16.15 -12.12
C ASN A 250 -6.28 16.49 -12.12
N VAL A 251 -5.96 17.63 -12.74
CA VAL A 251 -4.61 18.19 -12.68
C VAL A 251 -4.60 19.24 -11.58
N ILE A 252 -3.96 18.90 -10.45
CA ILE A 252 -3.80 19.79 -9.30
C ILE A 252 -2.83 20.91 -9.70
N PRO A 253 -3.27 22.19 -9.75
CA PRO A 253 -2.41 23.29 -10.17
C PRO A 253 -1.21 23.44 -9.25
N PHE A 254 0.01 23.46 -9.79
CA PHE A 254 1.22 23.43 -8.95
C PHE A 254 1.80 24.80 -8.59
N HIS A 255 1.30 25.88 -9.21
CA HIS A 255 1.81 27.23 -8.98
C HIS A 255 1.62 27.70 -7.52
N GLY A 256 0.79 27.03 -6.73
CA GLY A 256 0.58 27.25 -5.29
C GLY A 256 1.14 26.15 -4.39
N ALA A 257 2.02 25.25 -4.85
CA ALA A 257 2.50 24.09 -4.08
C ALA A 257 3.92 24.25 -3.52
N GLY A 258 4.59 25.38 -3.72
CA GLY A 258 5.85 25.71 -3.06
C GLY A 258 7.11 25.43 -3.87
N PRO A 259 8.23 26.06 -3.49
CA PRO A 259 9.42 26.16 -4.33
C PRO A 259 10.23 24.86 -4.43
N ASP A 260 10.08 23.93 -3.47
CA ASP A 260 10.86 22.70 -3.42
C ASP A 260 10.29 21.58 -4.30
N ALA A 261 9.03 21.71 -4.67
CA ALA A 261 8.27 20.76 -5.44
C ALA A 261 8.28 19.32 -4.89
N ARG A 262 8.41 19.12 -3.58
CA ARG A 262 8.49 17.80 -2.93
C ARG A 262 7.26 17.54 -2.07
N TRP A 263 6.96 16.27 -1.78
CA TRP A 263 5.83 15.88 -0.94
C TRP A 263 6.33 15.10 0.26
N ASP A 264 5.84 15.46 1.44
CA ASP A 264 6.04 14.69 2.67
C ASP A 264 4.79 13.86 3.03
N PRO A 265 4.92 12.87 3.95
CA PRO A 265 3.78 12.02 4.29
C PRO A 265 2.58 12.76 4.90
N SER A 266 2.84 13.85 5.64
CA SER A 266 1.79 14.64 6.26
C SER A 266 0.99 15.41 5.20
N GLU A 267 1.67 15.93 4.18
CA GLU A 267 1.05 16.58 3.02
C GLU A 267 0.22 15.58 2.18
N LEU A 268 0.74 14.37 1.96
CA LEU A 268 0.04 13.30 1.22
C LEU A 268 -1.23 12.85 1.95
N HIS A 269 -1.15 12.61 3.26
CA HIS A 269 -2.32 12.26 4.08
C HIS A 269 -3.38 13.37 4.03
N ASN A 270 -2.97 14.63 4.25
CA ASN A 270 -3.87 15.79 4.16
C ASN A 270 -4.51 15.92 2.77
N ALA A 271 -3.74 15.67 1.70
CA ALA A 271 -4.24 15.73 0.33
C ALA A 271 -5.31 14.66 0.07
N MET A 272 -5.12 13.43 0.54
CA MET A 272 -6.13 12.38 0.36
C MET A 272 -7.44 12.72 1.07
N VAL A 273 -7.38 13.04 2.36
CA VAL A 273 -8.57 13.29 3.18
C VAL A 273 -9.43 14.42 2.60
N ASN A 274 -8.79 15.46 2.06
CA ASN A 274 -9.50 16.62 1.52
C ASN A 274 -9.87 16.52 0.04
N HIS A 275 -9.12 15.74 -0.77
CA HIS A 275 -9.23 15.80 -2.23
C HIS A 275 -9.85 14.57 -2.87
N PHE A 276 -9.69 13.39 -2.26
CA PHE A 276 -10.21 12.15 -2.85
C PHE A 276 -11.73 12.19 -2.86
N SER A 277 -12.34 12.40 -4.03
CA SER A 277 -13.78 12.69 -4.15
C SER A 277 -14.68 11.53 -3.74
N LEU A 278 -14.14 10.31 -3.83
CA LEU A 278 -14.82 9.09 -3.41
C LEU A 278 -14.49 8.68 -1.96
N TRP A 279 -13.66 9.46 -1.26
CA TRP A 279 -13.23 9.17 0.12
C TRP A 279 -14.41 9.09 1.07
N LYS A 280 -14.32 8.08 1.93
CA LYS A 280 -15.10 7.95 3.16
C LYS A 280 -14.26 7.15 4.14
N ASP A 281 -14.40 7.46 5.41
CA ASP A 281 -13.85 6.67 6.51
C ASP A 281 -14.66 5.36 6.69
N ALA A 282 -14.54 4.45 5.72
CA ALA A 282 -15.26 3.17 5.67
C ALA A 282 -14.63 2.19 4.65
N ALA A 283 -14.88 0.89 4.86
CA ALA A 283 -14.49 -0.15 3.90
C ALA A 283 -15.23 0.00 2.56
N LEU A 284 -14.50 0.30 1.50
CA LEU A 284 -15.01 0.57 0.17
C LEU A 284 -14.07 0.05 -0.93
N TRP A 285 -14.66 -0.36 -2.05
CA TRP A 285 -13.91 -0.67 -3.27
C TRP A 285 -13.53 0.61 -4.03
N ARG A 286 -12.81 1.51 -3.37
CA ARG A 286 -12.42 2.84 -3.85
C ARG A 286 -11.00 3.14 -3.44
N VAL A 287 -10.19 3.59 -4.39
CA VAL A 287 -8.78 3.93 -4.16
C VAL A 287 -8.40 5.18 -4.94
N TRP A 288 -7.54 5.99 -4.32
CA TRP A 288 -6.95 7.17 -4.91
C TRP A 288 -5.48 6.95 -5.25
N THR A 289 -5.08 7.41 -6.43
CA THR A 289 -3.68 7.43 -6.85
C THR A 289 -3.28 8.85 -7.24
N LEU A 290 -2.27 9.40 -6.56
CA LEU A 290 -1.70 10.70 -6.87
C LEU A 290 -0.37 10.57 -7.60
N MET A 291 -0.28 11.12 -8.82
CA MET A 291 0.99 11.33 -9.51
C MET A 291 1.64 12.64 -9.06
N ALA A 292 2.46 12.53 -8.02
CA ALA A 292 3.18 13.63 -7.40
C ALA A 292 4.53 13.91 -8.09
N THR A 293 5.14 15.06 -7.80
CA THR A 293 6.40 15.50 -8.41
C THR A 293 7.61 14.71 -7.88
N ALA A 294 7.94 14.85 -6.61
CA ALA A 294 9.03 14.15 -5.93
C ALA A 294 8.65 13.93 -4.45
N TYR A 295 9.24 12.90 -3.83
CA TYR A 295 9.16 12.72 -2.39
C TYR A 295 10.29 13.52 -1.70
N VAL A 296 10.15 13.78 -0.40
CA VAL A 296 11.23 14.42 0.38
C VAL A 296 12.55 13.66 0.33
N ASP A 297 12.49 12.33 0.19
CA ASP A 297 13.66 11.47 -0.05
C ASP A 297 13.75 11.04 -1.53
N ASP A 298 14.91 11.28 -2.13
CA ASP A 298 15.12 11.18 -3.60
C ASP A 298 15.00 9.76 -4.16
N ASP A 299 15.08 8.73 -3.32
CA ASP A 299 15.10 7.31 -3.72
C ASP A 299 13.72 6.64 -3.72
N THR A 300 12.68 7.38 -3.34
CA THR A 300 11.32 6.86 -3.22
C THR A 300 10.57 7.00 -4.54
N ARG A 301 10.16 5.88 -5.13
CA ARG A 301 9.37 5.86 -6.38
C ARG A 301 7.87 5.94 -6.12
N GLY A 302 7.42 5.37 -5.02
CA GLY A 302 6.02 5.36 -4.62
C GLY A 302 5.84 5.05 -3.14
N ILE A 303 4.64 5.34 -2.65
CA ILE A 303 4.24 5.15 -1.27
C ILE A 303 2.72 4.95 -1.24
N MET A 304 2.22 3.83 -0.72
CA MET A 304 0.90 3.85 -0.09
C MET A 304 1.08 4.63 1.19
N PHE A 305 0.26 5.66 1.48
CA PHE A 305 0.48 6.59 2.60
C PHE A 305 -0.71 6.66 3.58
N ASP A 306 -1.81 5.99 3.24
CA ASP A 306 -3.03 5.97 4.05
C ASP A 306 -3.04 4.79 5.03
N PHE A 307 -2.51 4.99 6.24
CA PHE A 307 -2.49 3.95 7.28
C PHE A 307 -2.81 4.44 8.70
N GLY A 308 -3.32 5.67 8.86
CA GLY A 308 -3.84 6.15 10.13
C GLY A 308 -5.33 5.83 10.27
N GLY A 309 -5.82 5.62 11.49
CA GLY A 309 -7.26 5.44 11.76
C GLY A 309 -7.82 4.04 11.45
N SER A 310 -9.15 3.93 11.55
CA SER A 310 -9.88 2.65 11.48
C SER A 310 -10.04 2.08 10.07
N PHE A 311 -9.90 2.92 9.03
CA PHE A 311 -10.18 2.56 7.64
C PHE A 311 -9.03 3.03 6.72
N GLN A 312 -8.02 2.16 6.60
CA GLN A 312 -6.74 2.43 5.93
C GLN A 312 -6.74 1.96 4.46
N ARG A 313 -5.64 2.17 3.73
CA ARG A 313 -5.35 1.60 2.40
C ARG A 313 -6.14 2.23 1.25
N GLN A 314 -6.63 3.45 1.40
CA GLN A 314 -7.45 4.15 0.40
C GLN A 314 -6.64 5.09 -0.52
N GLY A 315 -5.37 5.36 -0.21
CA GLY A 315 -4.55 6.29 -0.99
C GLY A 315 -3.10 5.85 -1.17
N CYS A 316 -2.59 5.96 -2.40
CA CYS A 316 -1.19 5.84 -2.72
C CYS A 316 -0.69 6.95 -3.66
N ALA A 317 0.62 7.19 -3.66
CA ALA A 317 1.28 8.18 -4.49
C ALA A 317 2.44 7.57 -5.26
N VAL A 318 2.67 8.10 -6.45
CA VAL A 318 3.80 7.76 -7.32
C VAL A 318 4.55 9.05 -7.65
N PHE A 319 5.89 9.01 -7.63
CA PHE A 319 6.72 10.20 -7.77
C PHE A 319 7.36 10.30 -9.15
N HIS A 320 6.83 11.21 -9.97
CA HIS A 320 7.21 11.42 -11.37
C HIS A 320 8.71 11.58 -11.56
N ASN A 321 9.39 12.39 -10.75
CA ASN A 321 10.82 12.66 -10.91
C ASN A 321 11.69 11.41 -10.76
N ALA A 322 11.23 10.40 -9.99
CA ALA A 322 11.96 9.17 -9.75
C ALA A 322 11.75 8.11 -10.85
N ILE A 323 10.73 8.27 -11.70
CA ILE A 323 10.33 7.26 -12.71
C ILE A 323 10.14 7.80 -14.13
N LYS A 324 10.23 9.12 -14.33
CA LYS A 324 10.02 9.75 -15.63
C LYS A 324 11.00 9.23 -16.68
N GLY A 325 10.52 9.12 -17.90
CA GLY A 325 11.30 8.71 -19.06
C GLY A 325 10.37 8.13 -20.13
N SER A 326 10.78 8.27 -21.39
CA SER A 326 10.01 7.79 -22.54
C SER A 326 10.60 6.54 -23.17
N ASP A 327 11.79 6.11 -22.74
CA ASP A 327 12.39 4.86 -23.20
C ASP A 327 11.63 3.65 -22.60
N PRO A 328 11.69 2.47 -23.26
CA PRO A 328 10.99 1.28 -22.79
C PRO A 328 11.34 0.85 -21.36
N ALA A 329 12.57 1.06 -20.88
CA ALA A 329 12.95 0.65 -19.54
C ALA A 329 12.31 1.57 -18.48
N SER A 330 12.26 2.88 -18.75
CA SER A 330 11.56 3.85 -17.90
C SER A 330 10.05 3.61 -17.89
N GLN A 331 9.42 3.35 -19.04
CA GLN A 331 7.99 3.04 -19.10
C GLN A 331 7.64 1.72 -18.38
N ARG A 332 8.52 0.71 -18.47
CA ARG A 332 8.40 -0.54 -17.70
C ARG A 332 8.46 -0.28 -16.19
N ALA A 333 9.38 0.58 -15.75
CA ALA A 333 9.49 0.98 -14.36
C ALA A 333 8.25 1.74 -13.87
N GLN A 334 7.71 2.65 -14.69
CA GLN A 334 6.46 3.35 -14.39
C GLN A 334 5.29 2.38 -14.18
N LEU A 335 5.05 1.46 -15.11
CA LEU A 335 4.00 0.45 -14.96
C LEU A 335 4.17 -0.33 -13.66
N ARG A 336 5.39 -0.81 -13.38
CA ARG A 336 5.69 -1.61 -12.18
C ARG A 336 5.42 -0.80 -10.91
N THR A 337 5.85 0.45 -10.82
CA THR A 337 5.62 1.28 -9.63
C THR A 337 4.13 1.51 -9.39
N TYR A 338 3.35 1.88 -10.41
CA TYR A 338 1.90 2.08 -10.23
C TYR A 338 1.19 0.81 -9.74
N VAL A 339 1.47 -0.33 -10.38
CA VAL A 339 0.83 -1.61 -10.01
C VAL A 339 1.27 -2.07 -8.62
N HIS A 340 2.53 -1.82 -8.25
CA HIS A 340 3.09 -2.13 -6.93
C HIS A 340 2.42 -1.32 -5.81
N GLU A 341 2.34 0.02 -5.95
CA GLU A 341 1.72 0.86 -4.93
C GLU A 341 0.23 0.56 -4.76
N LEU A 342 -0.48 0.31 -5.86
CA LEU A 342 -1.87 -0.15 -5.80
C LEU A 342 -1.98 -1.53 -5.15
N GLY A 343 -1.00 -2.42 -5.38
CA GLY A 343 -0.91 -3.71 -4.70
C GLY A 343 -0.93 -3.57 -3.17
N HIS A 344 -0.24 -2.57 -2.62
CA HIS A 344 -0.31 -2.26 -1.20
C HIS A 344 -1.71 -1.81 -0.75
N ALA A 345 -2.43 -1.03 -1.57
CA ALA A 345 -3.82 -0.68 -1.27
C ALA A 345 -4.74 -1.93 -1.19
N PHE A 346 -4.47 -2.95 -2.01
CA PHE A 346 -5.10 -4.27 -1.96
C PHE A 346 -4.61 -5.18 -0.82
N ASN A 347 -3.84 -4.64 0.13
CA ASN A 347 -3.30 -5.35 1.28
C ASN A 347 -2.20 -6.37 0.94
N LEU A 348 -1.47 -6.18 -0.16
CA LEU A 348 -0.33 -7.03 -0.51
C LEU A 348 0.97 -6.51 0.11
N HIS A 349 1.72 -7.41 0.74
CA HIS A 349 3.06 -7.14 1.25
C HIS A 349 4.13 -7.31 0.17
N HIS A 350 5.30 -6.69 0.38
CA HIS A 350 6.51 -7.07 -0.34
C HIS A 350 6.76 -8.58 -0.23
N SER A 351 7.29 -9.19 -1.28
CA SER A 351 7.43 -10.64 -1.36
C SER A 351 8.18 -11.28 -0.19
N TRP A 352 9.20 -10.62 0.36
CA TRP A 352 9.99 -11.10 1.51
C TRP A 352 9.38 -10.77 2.89
N LEU A 353 8.27 -10.03 2.91
CA LEU A 353 7.55 -9.63 4.13
C LEU A 353 6.23 -10.37 4.32
N LYS A 354 5.82 -11.23 3.39
CA LYS A 354 4.49 -11.86 3.45
C LYS A 354 4.32 -12.68 4.74
N ASN A 355 5.40 -13.25 5.28
CA ASN A 355 5.39 -13.96 6.57
C ASN A 355 5.22 -13.07 7.82
N SER A 356 5.17 -11.74 7.66
CA SER A 356 4.87 -10.79 8.73
C SER A 356 3.39 -10.39 8.77
N ALA A 357 2.57 -10.88 7.84
CA ALA A 357 1.13 -10.72 7.86
C ALA A 357 0.49 -11.49 9.05
N SER A 358 -0.78 -11.22 9.32
CA SER A 358 -1.59 -11.94 10.30
C SER A 358 -2.90 -12.41 9.66
N PRO A 359 -3.07 -13.71 9.36
CA PRO A 359 -2.07 -14.78 9.52
C PRO A 359 -0.82 -14.59 8.64
N PRO A 360 0.32 -15.15 9.05
CA PRO A 360 1.56 -15.11 8.27
C PRO A 360 1.44 -15.87 6.95
N GLN A 361 2.03 -15.35 5.86
CA GLN A 361 2.02 -16.01 4.56
C GLN A 361 3.26 -16.86 4.26
N PRO A 362 3.10 -17.92 3.44
CA PRO A 362 4.24 -18.59 2.84
C PRO A 362 5.02 -17.63 1.94
N LEU A 363 6.34 -17.66 2.11
CA LEU A 363 7.27 -16.95 1.25
C LEU A 363 7.57 -17.79 0.02
N GLY A 364 7.82 -17.12 -1.10
CA GLY A 364 8.38 -17.76 -2.28
C GLY A 364 9.85 -18.17 -2.12
N PRO A 365 10.51 -18.55 -3.23
CA PRO A 365 11.90 -18.97 -3.21
C PRO A 365 12.83 -17.92 -2.58
N ASN A 366 13.91 -18.38 -1.95
CA ASN A 366 14.89 -17.53 -1.25
C ASN A 366 14.23 -16.51 -0.30
N GLY A 367 13.30 -16.99 0.53
CA GLY A 367 12.62 -16.14 1.51
C GLY A 367 11.76 -15.05 0.88
N GLY A 368 11.21 -15.28 -0.32
CA GLY A 368 10.39 -14.35 -1.08
C GLY A 368 11.16 -13.46 -2.06
N LEU A 369 12.48 -13.38 -1.97
CA LEU A 369 13.29 -12.58 -2.91
C LEU A 369 13.38 -13.20 -4.31
N GLY A 370 13.06 -14.49 -4.45
CA GLY A 370 12.92 -15.17 -5.72
C GLY A 370 11.53 -15.11 -6.35
N ASP A 371 10.59 -14.32 -5.80
CA ASP A 371 9.26 -14.16 -6.40
C ASP A 371 9.32 -13.29 -7.67
N LEU A 372 8.77 -13.80 -8.76
CA LEU A 372 8.48 -13.02 -9.97
C LEU A 372 7.11 -12.35 -9.84
N SER A 373 7.05 -11.28 -9.06
CA SER A 373 5.84 -10.51 -8.77
C SER A 373 6.06 -9.01 -8.84
N TRP A 374 5.00 -8.27 -9.15
CA TRP A 374 4.91 -6.83 -8.95
C TRP A 374 5.36 -6.40 -7.55
N MET A 375 5.10 -7.23 -6.52
CA MET A 375 5.42 -6.97 -5.11
C MET A 375 6.89 -7.26 -4.73
N ASN A 376 7.74 -7.61 -5.70
CA ASN A 376 9.18 -7.76 -5.48
C ASN A 376 9.96 -6.54 -5.99
N TYR A 377 11.19 -6.38 -5.50
CA TYR A 377 12.15 -5.38 -5.95
C TYR A 377 13.05 -5.99 -7.01
N ALA A 378 12.97 -5.48 -8.24
CA ALA A 378 13.64 -6.09 -9.39
C ALA A 378 15.16 -6.21 -9.18
N GLN A 379 15.78 -5.17 -8.62
CA GLN A 379 17.21 -5.11 -8.31
C GLN A 379 17.65 -6.05 -7.18
N ARG A 380 16.72 -6.54 -6.34
CA ARG A 380 16.99 -7.48 -5.24
C ARG A 380 16.54 -8.91 -5.55
N TYR A 381 16.05 -9.16 -6.75
CA TYR A 381 15.59 -10.48 -7.17
C TYR A 381 16.69 -11.54 -7.02
N GLN A 382 16.36 -12.63 -6.32
CA GLN A 382 17.26 -13.74 -6.07
C GLN A 382 16.57 -15.04 -6.45
N PRO A 383 16.72 -15.53 -7.69
CA PRO A 383 16.21 -16.83 -8.06
C PRO A 383 16.97 -17.94 -7.32
N PRO A 384 16.40 -19.16 -7.22
CA PRO A 384 17.13 -20.31 -6.68
C PRO A 384 18.51 -20.48 -7.33
N PRO A 385 19.58 -20.70 -6.55
CA PRO A 385 20.89 -21.01 -7.11
C PRO A 385 20.82 -22.21 -8.07
N PRO A 386 21.66 -22.24 -9.13
CA PRO A 386 22.77 -21.35 -9.43
C PRO A 386 22.42 -20.15 -10.33
N ALA A 387 21.13 -19.83 -10.53
CA ALA A 387 20.73 -18.76 -11.45
C ALA A 387 21.22 -17.38 -10.94
N PRO A 388 21.73 -16.50 -11.83
CA PRO A 388 22.14 -15.15 -11.45
C PRO A 388 20.90 -14.31 -11.06
N GLY A 389 21.06 -13.45 -10.05
CA GLY A 389 20.01 -12.54 -9.58
C GLY A 389 20.08 -11.12 -10.17
N GLY A 390 19.39 -10.20 -9.51
CA GLY A 390 19.35 -8.77 -9.85
C GLY A 390 18.34 -8.40 -10.94
N ALA A 391 18.28 -7.10 -11.25
CA ALA A 391 17.28 -6.54 -12.17
C ALA A 391 17.30 -7.17 -13.57
N PRO A 392 18.46 -7.43 -14.22
CA PRO A 392 18.48 -8.09 -15.52
C PRO A 392 17.82 -9.47 -15.48
N ALA A 393 18.10 -10.28 -14.45
CA ALA A 393 17.51 -11.60 -14.30
C ALA A 393 16.02 -11.55 -13.98
N TYR A 394 15.60 -10.59 -13.14
CA TYR A 394 14.18 -10.36 -12.86
C TYR A 394 13.43 -10.05 -14.14
N TRP A 395 13.87 -9.04 -14.89
CA TRP A 395 13.17 -8.59 -16.10
C TRP A 395 13.20 -9.62 -17.23
N ALA A 396 14.24 -10.43 -17.33
CA ALA A 396 14.30 -11.53 -18.29
C ALA A 396 13.28 -12.64 -17.98
N ALA A 397 12.85 -12.78 -16.72
CA ALA A 397 11.95 -13.84 -16.26
C ALA A 397 10.56 -13.33 -15.85
N PHE A 398 10.38 -12.02 -15.66
CA PHE A 398 9.15 -11.46 -15.10
C PHE A 398 8.00 -11.46 -16.12
N PRO A 399 6.87 -12.15 -15.85
CA PRO A 399 5.76 -12.27 -16.80
C PRO A 399 4.74 -11.11 -16.73
N PHE A 400 5.05 -10.06 -15.97
CA PHE A 400 4.13 -8.96 -15.69
C PHE A 400 2.84 -9.43 -15.00
N GLN A 401 2.96 -10.22 -13.93
CA GLN A 401 1.83 -10.80 -13.20
C GLN A 401 2.09 -10.92 -11.70
N PHE A 402 1.01 -11.05 -10.92
CA PHE A 402 1.07 -11.42 -9.50
C PHE A 402 1.36 -12.93 -9.33
N THR A 403 1.94 -13.32 -8.18
CA THR A 403 2.13 -14.74 -7.83
C THR A 403 0.79 -15.43 -7.56
N ASP A 404 0.76 -16.77 -7.54
CA ASP A 404 -0.49 -17.52 -7.28
C ASP A 404 -1.10 -17.16 -5.91
N ASN A 405 -0.27 -16.98 -4.87
CA ASN A 405 -0.75 -16.59 -3.55
C ASN A 405 -1.35 -15.17 -3.53
N GLU A 406 -0.77 -14.24 -4.28
CA GLU A 406 -1.31 -12.89 -4.42
C GLU A 406 -2.63 -12.90 -5.20
N LEU A 407 -2.74 -13.74 -6.25
CA LEU A 407 -4.01 -13.93 -6.96
C LEU A 407 -5.10 -14.53 -6.04
N LEU A 408 -4.74 -15.51 -5.21
CA LEU A 408 -5.67 -16.07 -4.23
C LEU A 408 -6.19 -15.00 -3.27
N HIS A 409 -5.33 -14.13 -2.75
CA HIS A 409 -5.73 -13.00 -1.91
C HIS A 409 -6.66 -12.04 -2.65
N LEU A 410 -6.23 -11.54 -3.82
CA LEU A 410 -6.99 -10.58 -4.62
C LEU A 410 -8.39 -11.11 -4.99
N ARG A 411 -8.48 -12.38 -5.41
CA ARG A 411 -9.72 -12.97 -5.93
C ARG A 411 -10.60 -13.55 -4.82
N HIS A 412 -10.01 -14.17 -3.79
CA HIS A 412 -10.73 -15.01 -2.83
C HIS A 412 -10.48 -14.68 -1.34
N GLY A 413 -9.63 -13.72 -1.00
CA GLY A 413 -9.54 -13.18 0.36
C GLY A 413 -10.89 -12.67 0.86
N PHE A 414 -11.12 -12.62 2.17
CA PHE A 414 -12.39 -12.09 2.68
C PHE A 414 -12.54 -10.61 2.34
N TYR A 415 -13.78 -10.12 2.29
CA TYR A 415 -14.08 -8.75 1.86
C TYR A 415 -13.20 -7.72 2.56
N ARG A 416 -13.16 -7.76 3.90
CA ARG A 416 -12.39 -6.80 4.71
C ARG A 416 -10.89 -6.97 4.54
N ASP A 417 -10.40 -8.16 4.18
CA ASP A 417 -8.98 -8.42 4.01
C ASP A 417 -8.41 -7.79 2.74
N VAL A 418 -9.28 -7.52 1.76
CA VAL A 418 -8.87 -7.05 0.42
C VAL A 418 -9.37 -5.62 0.15
N ALA A 419 -10.62 -5.31 0.49
CA ALA A 419 -11.22 -3.99 0.21
C ALA A 419 -10.45 -2.86 0.90
N MET A 420 -10.22 -1.75 0.20
CA MET A 420 -9.68 -0.52 0.79
C MET A 420 -10.60 -0.03 1.91
N GLY A 421 -10.04 0.58 2.95
CA GLY A 421 -10.74 0.86 4.19
C GLY A 421 -11.18 -0.42 4.94
N GLY A 422 -10.67 -1.60 4.60
CA GLY A 422 -11.07 -2.85 5.24
C GLY A 422 -10.39 -3.10 6.59
N ASN A 423 -9.90 -4.31 6.81
CA ASN A 423 -9.01 -4.62 7.91
C ASN A 423 -7.69 -3.84 7.77
N PRO A 424 -7.01 -3.56 8.90
CA PRO A 424 -5.70 -2.88 8.89
C PRO A 424 -4.71 -3.60 8.00
N PHE A 425 -3.78 -2.86 7.40
CA PHE A 425 -2.82 -3.46 6.47
C PHE A 425 -2.00 -4.58 7.13
N GLY A 426 -1.91 -5.73 6.48
CA GLY A 426 -1.29 -6.97 6.93
C GLY A 426 -2.24 -7.89 7.71
N VAL A 427 -3.45 -7.46 8.09
CA VAL A 427 -4.47 -8.34 8.69
C VAL A 427 -5.30 -9.00 7.59
N GLY A 428 -5.46 -10.31 7.67
CA GLY A 428 -6.23 -11.12 6.73
C GLY A 428 -5.56 -11.31 5.36
N ALA A 429 -4.31 -10.86 5.19
CA ALA A 429 -3.54 -10.94 3.95
C ALA A 429 -3.05 -12.36 3.58
N ALA A 430 -3.83 -13.38 3.97
CA ALA A 430 -3.83 -14.84 3.71
C ALA A 430 -3.54 -15.81 4.91
N GLU A 431 -3.17 -17.09 4.67
CA GLU A 431 -3.28 -18.25 5.59
C GLU A 431 -1.96 -18.71 6.28
N THR A 432 -2.10 -19.24 7.51
CA THR A 432 -1.17 -19.32 8.68
C THR A 432 0.18 -20.07 8.55
N ASP A 433 1.29 -19.48 9.07
CA ASP A 433 2.16 -19.95 10.19
C ASP A 433 3.37 -19.00 10.50
N ALA A 434 3.67 -18.64 11.77
CA ALA A 434 4.91 -17.89 12.12
C ALA A 434 5.39 -18.03 13.58
N ALA A 435 6.72 -17.95 13.74
CA ALA A 435 7.38 -17.59 14.99
C ALA A 435 8.57 -16.65 14.75
N LEU A 436 8.41 -15.35 15.05
CA LEU A 436 9.48 -14.32 15.02
C LEU A 436 10.36 -14.31 16.29
N PHE A 437 9.91 -14.91 17.38
CA PHE A 437 10.70 -15.10 18.61
C PHE A 437 11.46 -16.41 18.65
N GLY A 438 11.33 -17.27 17.63
CA GLY A 438 12.14 -18.48 17.50
C GLY A 438 13.62 -18.13 17.31
N ASP A 439 14.51 -18.99 17.80
CA ASP A 439 15.94 -18.81 17.59
C ASP A 439 16.36 -19.23 16.18
N PRO A 440 17.24 -18.46 15.52
CA PRO A 440 17.76 -18.85 14.23
C PRO A 440 18.67 -20.07 14.41
N LEU A 441 18.45 -21.12 13.61
CA LEU A 441 19.25 -22.34 13.67
C LEU A 441 20.72 -22.08 13.28
N VAL A 442 21.00 -21.13 12.37
CA VAL A 442 22.35 -20.69 11.92
C VAL A 442 22.27 -19.27 11.31
N ASN A 443 23.24 -18.37 11.57
CA ASN A 443 23.41 -17.09 10.85
C ASN A 443 24.84 -16.97 10.29
N ASN A 444 24.97 -17.05 8.96
CA ASN A 444 26.25 -16.97 8.23
C ASN A 444 26.39 -15.67 7.39
N SER A 445 25.58 -14.65 7.67
CA SER A 445 25.55 -13.41 6.86
C SER A 445 26.84 -12.56 6.93
N GLY A 446 27.63 -12.72 7.99
CA GLY A 446 28.73 -11.81 8.32
C GLY A 446 28.26 -10.43 8.79
N LEU A 447 26.98 -10.29 9.14
CA LEU A 447 26.34 -9.07 9.65
C LEU A 447 25.80 -9.29 11.06
N ALA A 448 25.80 -8.22 11.86
CA ALA A 448 25.19 -8.18 13.19
C ALA A 448 24.21 -7.00 13.28
N LEU A 449 22.99 -7.28 13.72
CA LEU A 449 21.96 -6.30 14.01
C LEU A 449 21.86 -6.08 15.52
N GLU A 450 21.82 -4.83 15.96
CA GLU A 450 21.55 -4.45 17.34
C GLU A 450 20.34 -3.50 17.38
N LEU A 451 19.44 -3.73 18.32
CA LEU A 451 18.38 -2.79 18.70
C LEU A 451 18.74 -2.22 20.06
N ARG A 452 18.77 -0.88 20.16
CA ARG A 452 19.22 -0.15 21.34
C ARG A 452 18.23 0.95 21.69
N SER A 453 18.07 1.24 22.97
CA SER A 453 17.35 2.40 23.50
C SER A 453 17.68 2.55 24.98
N PRO A 454 17.28 3.65 25.65
CA PRO A 454 17.22 3.65 27.12
C PRO A 454 16.43 2.44 27.63
N SER A 455 16.88 1.84 28.73
CA SER A 455 16.20 0.68 29.33
C SER A 455 14.87 1.05 29.98
N THR A 456 14.59 2.34 30.14
CA THR A 456 13.41 2.85 30.86
C THR A 456 12.81 4.05 30.15
N PHE A 457 11.47 4.07 30.08
CA PHE A 457 10.64 5.17 29.57
C PHE A 457 9.59 5.54 30.62
N LEU A 458 9.16 6.81 30.63
CA LEU A 458 8.00 7.27 31.39
C LEU A 458 6.71 6.84 30.68
N PHE A 459 5.60 6.74 31.43
CA PHE A 459 4.30 6.51 30.84
C PHE A 459 3.93 7.68 29.91
N GLY A 460 3.45 7.41 28.69
CA GLY A 460 3.21 8.44 27.67
C GLY A 460 4.45 8.90 26.89
N GLN A 461 5.66 8.49 27.26
CA GLN A 461 6.86 8.85 26.51
C GLN A 461 6.90 8.17 25.14
N PRO A 462 7.12 8.91 24.04
CA PRO A 462 7.33 8.31 22.72
C PRO A 462 8.52 7.35 22.73
N VAL A 463 8.26 6.06 22.47
CA VAL A 463 9.30 5.03 22.45
C VAL A 463 10.04 5.05 21.11
N VAL A 464 11.32 5.42 21.18
CA VAL A 464 12.24 5.50 20.03
C VAL A 464 13.38 4.51 20.24
N VAL A 465 13.75 3.78 19.19
CA VAL A 465 14.85 2.80 19.19
C VAL A 465 15.89 3.13 18.12
N GLU A 466 17.15 2.91 18.44
CA GLU A 466 18.27 2.91 17.50
C GLU A 466 18.48 1.49 16.96
N LEU A 467 18.45 1.36 15.65
CA LEU A 467 18.88 0.17 14.92
C LEU A 467 20.31 0.40 14.44
N LYS A 468 21.20 -0.54 14.75
CA LYS A 468 22.59 -0.55 14.28
C LYS A 468 22.86 -1.84 13.52
N LEU A 469 23.35 -1.72 12.29
CA LEU A 469 23.83 -2.85 11.51
C LEU A 469 25.34 -2.71 11.32
N SER A 470 26.10 -3.73 11.70
CA SER A 470 27.57 -3.78 11.57
C SER A 470 28.03 -5.04 10.86
N THR A 471 29.24 -5.01 10.29
CA THR A 471 29.90 -6.22 9.81
C THR A 471 30.58 -6.96 10.97
N THR A 472 30.49 -8.29 10.98
CA THR A 472 31.33 -9.18 11.81
C THR A 472 32.47 -9.81 11.01
N ASP A 473 32.50 -9.57 9.70
CA ASP A 473 33.54 -10.05 8.79
C ASP A 473 34.65 -9.00 8.64
N LEU A 474 35.90 -9.44 8.84
CA LEU A 474 37.09 -8.59 8.71
C LEU A 474 37.33 -8.15 7.25
N ASN A 475 36.81 -8.88 6.26
CA ASN A 475 36.89 -8.51 4.85
C ASN A 475 35.81 -7.48 4.45
N GLY A 476 34.89 -7.18 5.36
CA GLY A 476 33.72 -6.36 5.15
C GLY A 476 32.56 -7.09 4.46
N ARG A 477 31.38 -6.48 4.52
CA ARG A 477 30.15 -7.00 3.91
C ARG A 477 29.37 -5.89 3.22
N THR A 478 28.82 -6.21 2.06
CA THR A 478 27.94 -5.32 1.32
C THR A 478 26.49 -5.59 1.68
N THR A 479 25.72 -4.52 1.86
CA THR A 479 24.29 -4.58 2.15
C THR A 479 23.55 -3.38 1.54
N HIS A 480 22.23 -3.36 1.55
CA HIS A 480 21.44 -2.26 0.97
C HIS A 480 21.29 -1.05 1.91
N GLY A 481 21.60 -1.22 3.20
CA GLY A 481 21.65 -0.15 4.19
C GLY A 481 20.30 0.44 4.56
N ARG A 482 19.20 -0.27 4.26
CA ARG A 482 17.81 0.15 4.53
C ARG A 482 17.38 -0.37 5.90
N LEU A 483 17.55 0.46 6.92
CA LEU A 483 17.28 0.09 8.31
C LEU A 483 15.93 0.59 8.83
N HIS A 484 15.24 1.47 8.11
CA HIS A 484 13.96 1.97 8.59
C HIS A 484 12.87 0.93 8.31
N PRO A 485 12.00 0.57 9.28
CA PRO A 485 10.94 -0.40 9.04
C PRO A 485 9.98 -0.05 7.89
N GLU A 486 9.80 1.24 7.58
CA GLU A 486 8.99 1.70 6.44
C GLU A 486 9.51 1.20 5.08
N GLU A 487 10.81 0.91 4.98
CA GLU A 487 11.45 0.43 3.75
C GLU A 487 11.23 -1.09 3.56
N GLY A 488 10.70 -1.76 4.59
CA GLY A 488 10.27 -3.14 4.53
C GLY A 488 11.38 -4.19 4.69
N PHE A 489 12.59 -3.81 5.11
CA PHE A 489 13.68 -4.78 5.36
C PHE A 489 13.94 -5.03 6.85
N VAL A 490 13.30 -4.26 7.72
CA VAL A 490 13.36 -4.45 9.17
C VAL A 490 11.97 -4.74 9.72
N THR A 491 11.86 -5.78 10.54
CA THR A 491 10.67 -6.09 11.34
C THR A 491 11.05 -6.02 12.82
N ILE A 492 10.24 -5.37 13.65
CA ILE A 492 10.46 -5.31 15.10
C ILE A 492 9.30 -6.01 15.78
N ALA A 493 9.59 -7.02 16.59
CA ALA A 493 8.62 -7.70 17.44
C ALA A 493 8.65 -7.09 18.84
N ILE A 494 7.46 -6.91 19.42
CA ILE A 494 7.19 -6.29 20.72
C ILE A 494 6.40 -7.30 21.56
N CYS A 495 7.03 -7.85 22.58
CA CYS A 495 6.35 -8.61 23.63
C CYS A 495 5.93 -7.64 24.73
N THR A 496 4.62 -7.55 24.96
CA THR A 496 3.98 -6.70 25.98
C THR A 496 4.17 -7.27 27.40
N PRO A 497 3.90 -6.49 28.47
CA PRO A 497 3.94 -6.97 29.84
C PRO A 497 2.99 -8.15 30.11
N SER A 498 1.87 -8.26 29.37
CA SER A 498 0.93 -9.40 29.43
C SER A 498 1.46 -10.66 28.75
N GLY A 499 2.57 -10.58 28.02
CA GLY A 499 3.14 -11.68 27.23
C GLY A 499 2.64 -11.76 25.79
N ASP A 500 1.77 -10.84 25.37
CA ASP A 500 1.29 -10.78 23.98
C ASP A 500 2.41 -10.27 23.05
N ILE A 501 2.64 -11.00 21.96
CA ILE A 501 3.59 -10.62 20.92
C ILE A 501 2.87 -9.87 19.82
N LYS A 502 3.30 -8.63 19.57
CA LYS A 502 2.87 -7.80 18.44
C LYS A 502 4.05 -7.50 17.55
N THR A 503 3.84 -7.41 16.25
CA THR A 503 4.84 -6.88 15.32
C THR A 503 4.60 -5.38 15.16
N TYR A 504 5.63 -4.56 15.34
CA TYR A 504 5.57 -3.15 14.99
C TYR A 504 5.34 -3.00 13.48
N ARG A 505 4.26 -2.32 13.14
CA ARG A 505 3.90 -2.01 11.75
C ARG A 505 3.90 -0.49 11.59
N PRO A 506 4.86 0.10 10.84
CA PRO A 506 4.93 1.54 10.67
C PRO A 506 3.68 2.06 9.92
N PRO A 507 3.13 3.24 10.27
CA PRO A 507 2.05 3.87 9.53
C PRO A 507 2.38 4.28 8.10
N LEU A 508 3.60 4.08 7.58
CA LEU A 508 3.92 4.30 6.16
C LEU A 508 4.74 3.13 5.61
N THR A 509 4.66 2.90 4.29
CA THR A 509 5.51 1.90 3.62
C THR A 509 5.99 2.47 2.30
N ARG A 510 7.31 2.54 2.13
CA ARG A 510 7.97 3.19 1.00
C ARG A 510 8.51 2.18 0.00
N CYS A 511 8.22 2.41 -1.27
CA CYS A 511 8.87 1.71 -2.36
C CYS A 511 10.19 2.41 -2.71
N VAL A 512 11.28 1.77 -2.28
CA VAL A 512 12.65 2.23 -2.53
C VAL A 512 13.30 1.28 -3.53
N ASP A 513 13.36 1.69 -4.79
CA ASP A 513 13.84 0.89 -5.92
C ASP A 513 15.16 1.47 -6.47
N ASP A 514 16.11 1.61 -5.55
CA ASP A 514 17.50 2.01 -5.81
C ASP A 514 18.43 0.80 -5.60
N ALA A 515 19.44 0.69 -6.46
CA ALA A 515 20.48 -0.33 -6.40
C ALA A 515 21.64 0.05 -5.46
N ALA A 516 21.52 1.14 -4.69
CA ALA A 516 22.55 1.55 -3.74
C ALA A 516 23.02 0.40 -2.85
N GLU A 517 24.34 0.28 -2.78
CA GLU A 517 25.04 -0.67 -1.95
C GLU A 517 25.89 0.09 -0.94
N VAL A 518 25.83 -0.35 0.30
CA VAL A 518 26.67 0.13 1.40
C VAL A 518 27.62 -0.99 1.77
N ARG A 519 28.93 -0.71 1.63
CA ARG A 519 29.97 -1.58 2.16
C ARG A 519 30.20 -1.23 3.63
N LEU A 520 30.10 -2.23 4.50
CA LEU A 520 30.48 -2.17 5.90
C LEU A 520 31.85 -2.83 6.07
N ASP A 521 32.83 -2.09 6.56
CA ASP A 521 34.23 -2.53 6.72
C ASP A 521 34.93 -1.74 7.84
N SER A 522 36.26 -1.79 7.92
CA SER A 522 37.01 -1.09 8.97
C SER A 522 36.89 0.45 8.89
N GLU A 523 36.57 1.02 7.72
CA GLU A 523 36.37 2.47 7.56
C GLU A 523 34.95 2.91 7.91
N ARG A 524 33.97 2.08 7.53
CA ARG A 524 32.55 2.24 7.88
C ARG A 524 32.04 0.97 8.57
N PRO A 525 32.33 0.76 9.87
CA PRO A 525 32.03 -0.51 10.54
C PRO A 525 30.54 -0.75 10.79
N ALA A 526 29.73 0.31 10.78
CA ALA A 526 28.31 0.23 11.05
C ALA A 526 27.52 1.37 10.40
N ILE A 527 26.23 1.13 10.22
CA ILE A 527 25.21 2.15 9.91
C ILE A 527 24.14 2.15 10.99
N TYR A 528 23.46 3.28 11.15
CA TYR A 528 22.57 3.56 12.27
C TYR A 528 21.28 4.22 11.78
N LYS A 529 20.15 3.91 12.43
CA LYS A 529 18.87 4.57 12.21
C LYS A 529 18.08 4.69 13.50
N SER A 530 17.59 5.88 13.81
CA SER A 530 16.60 6.09 14.88
C SER A 530 15.19 5.89 14.31
N THR A 531 14.35 5.16 15.04
CA THR A 531 12.98 4.78 14.61
C THR A 531 12.02 4.97 15.78
N TYR A 532 10.96 5.75 15.57
CA TYR A 532 9.83 5.81 16.50
C TYR A 532 8.95 4.57 16.35
N ILE A 533 8.74 3.85 17.45
CA ILE A 533 7.95 2.60 17.48
C ILE A 533 6.77 2.67 18.47
N GLY A 534 6.50 3.85 19.04
CA GLY A 534 5.43 4.03 20.02
C GLY A 534 4.02 3.86 19.44
N TYR A 535 3.84 4.24 18.18
CA TYR A 535 2.58 4.20 17.45
C TYR A 535 2.77 3.55 16.08
N GLY A 536 1.81 2.73 15.65
CA GLY A 536 1.78 2.19 14.30
C GLY A 536 0.40 1.74 13.86
N LYS A 537 0.33 0.82 12.90
CA LYS A 537 -0.94 0.39 12.30
C LYS A 537 -1.91 -0.24 13.29
N ASP A 538 -1.41 -0.68 14.44
CA ASP A 538 -2.19 -1.28 15.54
C ASP A 538 -2.52 -0.28 16.67
N GLY A 539 -2.35 1.01 16.40
CA GLY A 539 -2.42 2.07 17.41
C GLY A 539 -1.15 2.13 18.26
N LEU A 540 -1.31 2.47 19.53
CA LEU A 540 -0.21 2.58 20.49
C LEU A 540 0.28 1.20 20.97
N TYR A 541 1.59 0.96 20.92
CA TYR A 541 2.17 -0.32 21.33
C TYR A 541 2.56 -0.38 22.82
N PHE A 542 2.72 0.77 23.49
CA PHE A 542 3.28 0.88 24.84
C PHE A 542 2.29 1.49 25.85
N GLN A 543 1.03 1.00 25.84
CA GLN A 543 -0.07 1.53 26.66
C GLN A 543 -0.11 0.96 28.09
N GLN A 544 0.73 -0.02 28.41
CA GLN A 544 0.77 -0.64 29.74
C GLN A 544 2.10 -0.33 30.43
N PRO A 545 2.11 0.15 31.69
CA PRO A 545 3.30 0.12 32.51
C PRO A 545 3.81 -1.32 32.68
N GLY A 546 5.13 -1.49 32.72
CA GLY A 546 5.76 -2.79 32.92
C GLY A 546 6.91 -3.06 31.97
N ARG A 547 7.37 -4.33 31.96
CA ARG A 547 8.54 -4.77 31.19
C ARG A 547 8.11 -5.32 29.83
N TYR A 548 8.69 -4.75 28.78
CA TYR A 548 8.55 -5.17 27.38
C TYR A 548 9.82 -5.89 26.92
N GLN A 549 9.67 -6.71 25.89
CA GLN A 549 10.80 -7.30 25.16
C GLN A 549 10.72 -6.91 23.69
N LEU A 550 11.82 -6.42 23.13
CA LEU A 550 11.93 -6.01 21.74
C LEU A 550 12.93 -6.89 21.02
N ARG A 551 12.63 -7.32 19.79
CA ARG A 551 13.57 -8.04 18.92
C ARG A 551 13.42 -7.57 17.48
N ALA A 552 14.50 -7.20 16.83
CA ALA A 552 14.50 -6.82 15.43
C ALA A 552 15.00 -7.97 14.53
N GLN A 553 14.45 -8.03 13.32
CA GLN A 553 14.93 -8.86 12.22
C GLN A 553 15.25 -7.95 11.03
N TYR A 554 16.44 -8.10 10.47
CA TYR A 554 16.87 -7.48 9.22
C TYR A 554 16.96 -8.53 8.12
N VAL A 555 16.43 -8.25 6.93
CA VAL A 555 16.62 -9.07 5.74
C VAL A 555 17.73 -8.44 4.92
N ALA A 556 18.86 -9.13 4.76
CA ALA A 556 20.01 -8.63 4.03
C ALA A 556 19.89 -8.81 2.50
N SER A 557 20.80 -8.18 1.75
CA SER A 557 20.83 -8.21 0.29
C SER A 557 20.99 -9.60 -0.32
N ASP A 558 21.38 -10.61 0.44
CA ASP A 558 21.54 -12.01 0.05
C ASP A 558 20.40 -12.92 0.57
N GLY A 559 19.33 -12.31 1.10
CA GLY A 559 18.19 -13.00 1.70
C GLY A 559 18.44 -13.53 3.11
N SER A 560 19.66 -13.38 3.65
CA SER A 560 19.95 -13.76 5.02
C SER A 560 19.08 -12.97 6.01
N ARG A 561 18.57 -13.64 7.03
CA ARG A 561 17.84 -13.02 8.14
C ARG A 561 18.77 -12.83 9.33
N VAL A 562 18.99 -11.58 9.71
CA VAL A 562 19.85 -11.18 10.81
C VAL A 562 18.96 -10.73 11.96
N LEU A 563 19.00 -11.45 13.08
CA LEU A 563 18.23 -11.11 14.28
C LEU A 563 19.08 -10.30 15.24
N SER A 564 18.45 -9.33 15.92
CA SER A 564 19.04 -8.69 17.08
C SER A 564 18.95 -9.59 18.31
N GLN A 565 19.74 -9.25 19.32
CA GLN A 565 19.47 -9.71 20.68
C GLN A 565 18.12 -9.19 21.17
N VAL A 566 17.52 -9.90 22.13
CA VAL A 566 16.34 -9.41 22.82
C VAL A 566 16.73 -8.22 23.69
N HIS A 567 16.13 -7.08 23.43
CA HIS A 567 16.32 -5.85 24.19
C HIS A 567 15.16 -5.66 25.16
N HIS A 568 15.46 -5.36 26.42
CA HIS A 568 14.44 -5.15 27.45
C HIS A 568 14.22 -3.67 27.69
N VAL A 569 12.95 -3.28 27.72
CA VAL A 569 12.52 -1.92 28.00
C VAL A 569 11.48 -1.95 29.12
N THR A 570 11.53 -0.97 30.03
CA THR A 570 10.53 -0.81 31.09
C THR A 570 9.77 0.51 30.89
N VAL A 571 8.46 0.46 30.78
CA VAL A 571 7.60 1.64 30.87
C VAL A 571 7.21 1.80 32.33
N ARG A 572 7.58 2.92 32.95
CA ARG A 572 7.23 3.20 34.35
C ARG A 572 5.76 3.52 34.49
N SER A 573 5.18 3.24 35.65
CA SER A 573 3.88 3.78 36.02
C SER A 573 3.98 5.29 36.29
N PRO A 574 2.93 6.08 36.03
CA PRO A 574 2.87 7.47 36.47
C PRO A 574 3.03 7.53 37.99
N HIS A 575 3.78 8.52 38.50
CA HIS A 575 4.04 8.68 39.93
C HIS A 575 3.11 9.71 40.58
N THR A 576 2.59 10.63 39.78
CA THR A 576 1.74 11.76 40.19
C THR A 576 0.55 11.90 39.25
N ASP A 577 -0.49 12.60 39.69
CA ASP A 577 -1.63 12.96 38.83
C ASP A 577 -1.17 13.80 37.62
N GLU A 578 -0.12 14.61 37.78
CA GLU A 578 0.49 15.36 36.67
C GLU A 578 1.07 14.41 35.61
N ASP A 579 1.81 13.37 36.03
CA ASP A 579 2.35 12.37 35.09
C ASP A 579 1.22 11.64 34.34
N GLU A 580 0.12 11.34 35.03
CA GLU A 580 -1.04 10.67 34.44
C GLU A 580 -1.76 11.57 33.43
N ASN A 581 -2.06 12.82 33.80
CA ASN A 581 -2.70 13.81 32.92
C ASN A 581 -1.87 14.07 31.65
N VAL A 582 -0.55 14.25 31.79
CA VAL A 582 0.33 14.44 30.63
C VAL A 582 0.37 13.19 29.76
N ALA A 583 0.39 11.99 30.36
CA ALA A 583 0.35 10.75 29.60
C ALA A 583 -0.95 10.61 28.79
N GLU A 584 -2.11 10.93 29.37
CA GLU A 584 -3.40 10.92 28.66
C GLU A 584 -3.40 11.88 27.46
N LEU A 585 -2.87 13.09 27.63
CA LEU A 585 -2.74 14.09 26.56
C LEU A 585 -1.76 13.68 25.45
N MET A 586 -0.90 12.68 25.69
CA MET A 586 0.10 12.20 24.73
C MET A 586 -0.25 10.84 24.09
N MET A 587 -1.24 10.12 24.62
CA MET A 587 -1.54 8.73 24.25
C MET A 587 -2.91 8.52 23.59
N GLY A 588 -3.26 9.35 22.61
CA GLY A 588 -4.34 9.05 21.67
C GLY A 588 -3.83 8.72 20.27
N ASP A 589 -4.73 8.27 19.40
CA ASP A 589 -4.39 7.90 18.02
C ASP A 589 -3.89 9.11 17.22
N ASP A 590 -4.52 10.28 17.38
CA ASP A 590 -4.10 11.52 16.72
C ASP A 590 -2.69 11.94 17.18
N GLN A 591 -2.41 11.85 18.48
CA GLN A 591 -1.10 12.18 19.06
C GLN A 591 -0.02 11.21 18.59
N GLY A 592 -0.32 9.91 18.56
CA GLY A 592 0.57 8.90 18.01
C GLY A 592 0.91 9.16 16.54
N MET A 593 -0.09 9.52 15.72
CA MET A 593 0.11 9.91 14.32
C MET A 593 0.91 11.21 14.20
N LEU A 594 0.65 12.21 15.05
CA LEU A 594 1.42 13.46 15.10
C LEU A 594 2.88 13.22 15.48
N PHE A 595 3.18 12.37 16.46
CA PHE A 595 4.57 12.03 16.79
C PHE A 595 5.25 11.31 15.64
N TYR A 596 4.53 10.42 14.95
CA TYR A 596 5.05 9.70 13.81
C TYR A 596 5.33 10.61 12.60
N LEU A 597 4.43 11.55 12.29
CA LEU A 597 4.60 12.55 11.21
C LEU A 597 5.54 13.71 11.58
N LEU A 598 5.99 13.79 12.85
CA LEU A 598 6.66 14.95 13.44
C LEU A 598 5.82 16.25 13.30
N GLY A 599 4.53 16.12 13.63
CA GLY A 599 3.47 17.11 13.55
C GLY A 599 2.69 17.05 12.23
N SER A 600 1.64 17.87 12.10
CA SER A 600 0.82 18.01 10.88
C SER A 600 0.02 19.32 10.93
N HIS A 601 -0.41 19.84 9.78
CA HIS A 601 -1.43 20.89 9.69
C HIS A 601 -2.78 20.39 9.18
N SER A 602 -2.97 19.06 9.11
CA SER A 602 -4.26 18.46 8.76
C SER A 602 -5.32 18.79 9.81
N GLU A 603 -6.49 19.26 9.37
CA GLU A 603 -7.65 19.52 10.26
C GLU A 603 -8.16 18.24 10.92
N SER A 604 -7.99 17.09 10.27
CA SER A 604 -8.34 15.78 10.85
C SER A 604 -7.54 15.45 12.12
N LEU A 605 -6.39 16.11 12.35
CA LEU A 605 -5.52 15.90 13.50
C LEU A 605 -5.53 17.08 14.47
N THR A 606 -6.50 18.00 14.36
CA THR A 606 -6.64 19.13 15.28
C THR A 606 -6.84 18.68 16.74
N PRO A 607 -7.68 17.67 17.06
CA PRO A 607 -7.84 17.23 18.45
C PRO A 607 -6.51 16.78 19.08
N GLY A 608 -5.69 16.04 18.32
CA GLY A 608 -4.34 15.69 18.75
C GLY A 608 -3.42 16.90 18.93
N GLN A 609 -3.49 17.89 18.03
CA GLN A 609 -2.68 19.11 18.15
C GLN A 609 -3.05 19.90 19.39
N ASP A 610 -4.34 20.06 19.68
CA ASP A 610 -4.84 20.77 20.85
C ASP A 610 -4.35 20.12 22.16
N ALA A 611 -4.37 18.79 22.23
CA ALA A 611 -3.84 18.05 23.38
C ALA A 611 -2.33 18.24 23.57
N LEU A 612 -1.55 18.20 22.48
CA LEU A 612 -0.10 18.45 22.56
C LEU A 612 0.21 19.92 22.93
N GLU A 613 -0.62 20.87 22.49
CA GLU A 613 -0.51 22.28 22.87
C GLU A 613 -0.84 22.48 24.35
N GLU A 614 -1.85 21.76 24.86
CA GLU A 614 -2.20 21.76 26.28
C GLU A 614 -1.03 21.31 27.15
N VAL A 615 -0.29 20.28 26.75
CA VAL A 615 0.95 19.87 27.44
C VAL A 615 1.97 21.01 27.49
N LEU A 616 2.18 21.72 26.37
CA LEU A 616 3.14 22.82 26.31
C LEU A 616 2.71 24.05 27.11
N ALA A 617 1.40 24.28 27.26
CA ALA A 617 0.84 25.43 27.94
C ALA A 617 0.71 25.22 29.45
N GLN A 618 0.21 24.05 29.88
CA GLN A 618 -0.09 23.76 31.28
C GLN A 618 1.05 23.03 32.00
N TYR A 619 1.85 22.25 31.27
CA TYR A 619 2.93 21.41 31.83
C TYR A 619 4.30 21.68 31.19
N PRO A 620 4.74 22.95 31.04
CA PRO A 620 5.95 23.29 30.28
C PRO A 620 7.25 22.73 30.88
N ASP A 621 7.29 22.50 32.19
CA ASP A 621 8.46 21.98 32.91
C ASP A 621 8.46 20.44 33.04
N HIS A 622 7.36 19.79 32.66
CA HIS A 622 7.23 18.34 32.71
C HIS A 622 8.24 17.68 31.75
N PRO A 623 8.93 16.59 32.14
CA PRO A 623 9.96 15.98 31.30
C PRO A 623 9.51 15.59 29.90
N LEU A 624 8.21 15.27 29.73
CA LEU A 624 7.65 14.88 28.43
C LEU A 624 7.29 16.06 27.52
N ALA A 625 7.28 17.31 28.00
CA ALA A 625 7.00 18.50 27.19
C ALA A 625 8.00 18.69 26.02
N VAL A 626 9.17 18.05 26.10
CA VAL A 626 10.17 18.00 25.03
C VAL A 626 9.63 17.38 23.73
N TYR A 627 8.71 16.41 23.80
CA TYR A 627 8.21 15.72 22.61
C TYR A 627 7.12 16.51 21.85
N PRO A 628 6.12 17.11 22.52
CA PRO A 628 5.26 18.10 21.89
C PRO A 628 6.06 19.26 21.28
N ALA A 629 7.10 19.76 21.97
CA ALA A 629 7.97 20.80 21.42
C ALA A 629 8.72 20.34 20.16
N LEU A 630 9.18 19.08 20.13
CA LEU A 630 9.77 18.47 18.94
C LEU A 630 8.78 18.44 17.77
N ALA A 631 7.58 17.90 17.98
CA ALA A 631 6.57 17.79 16.92
C ALA A 631 6.13 19.18 16.42
N LYS A 632 5.90 20.12 17.33
CA LYS A 632 5.52 21.51 16.99
C LYS A 632 6.64 22.23 16.24
N GLY A 633 7.87 22.16 16.74
CA GLY A 633 9.03 22.82 16.11
C GLY A 633 9.39 22.22 14.76
N ALA A 634 9.26 20.90 14.60
CA ALA A 634 9.41 20.19 13.34
C ALA A 634 8.34 20.62 12.33
N ASN A 635 7.07 20.66 12.72
CA ASN A 635 5.98 21.09 11.86
C ASN A 635 6.13 22.57 11.44
N ALA A 636 6.45 23.46 12.37
CA ALA A 636 6.66 24.88 12.10
C ALA A 636 7.85 25.16 11.16
N SER A 637 8.79 24.21 11.03
CA SER A 637 9.98 24.39 10.19
C SER A 637 9.76 24.11 8.70
N ARG A 638 8.62 23.52 8.32
CA ARG A 638 8.32 23.18 6.93
C ARG A 638 7.30 24.13 6.35
N ASP A 639 7.46 24.41 5.08
CA ASP A 639 6.31 24.83 4.27
C ASP A 639 5.35 23.63 4.20
N PHE A 640 4.05 23.90 4.26
CA PHE A 640 3.04 22.85 4.25
C PHE A 640 2.07 23.06 3.12
N LYS A 641 2.03 22.09 2.21
CA LYS A 641 1.12 22.07 1.06
C LYS A 641 -0.26 21.64 1.53
N TYR A 642 -1.19 22.57 1.46
CA TYR A 642 -2.58 22.32 1.73
C TYR A 642 -3.33 22.15 0.41
N LEU A 643 -4.13 21.08 0.29
CA LEU A 643 -4.98 20.82 -0.86
C LEU A 643 -6.44 20.72 -0.38
N PRO A 644 -7.20 21.83 -0.39
CA PRO A 644 -8.57 21.83 0.06
C PRO A 644 -9.50 21.08 -0.92
N ALA A 645 -10.71 20.79 -0.47
CA ALA A 645 -11.77 20.19 -1.29
C ALA A 645 -12.14 21.02 -2.54
N ASP A 646 -11.92 22.35 -2.49
CA ASP A 646 -12.11 23.25 -3.64
C ASP A 646 -10.99 23.15 -4.70
N LYS A 647 -10.00 22.27 -4.45
CA LYS A 647 -8.93 21.90 -5.37
C LYS A 647 -7.96 23.04 -5.67
N LYS A 648 -7.93 24.10 -4.85
CA LYS A 648 -6.98 25.21 -4.97
C LYS A 648 -5.86 25.08 -3.93
N PRO A 649 -4.71 24.51 -4.30
CA PRO A 649 -3.64 24.34 -3.35
C PRO A 649 -3.06 25.68 -2.92
N PHE A 650 -2.68 25.76 -1.64
CA PHE A 650 -1.92 26.87 -1.09
C PHE A 650 -0.85 26.35 -0.14
N ILE A 651 0.16 27.19 0.12
CA ILE A 651 1.24 26.88 1.05
C ILE A 651 0.96 27.64 2.34
N LYS A 652 0.98 26.92 3.45
CA LYS A 652 1.24 27.54 4.75
C LYS A 652 2.75 27.62 4.93
N GLU A 653 3.29 28.84 4.90
CA GLU A 653 4.74 29.05 5.02
C GLU A 653 5.26 28.59 6.39
N ALA A 654 6.51 28.14 6.42
CA ALA A 654 7.19 27.80 7.66
C ALA A 654 7.22 28.99 8.63
N ALA A 655 6.77 28.75 9.87
CA ALA A 655 6.89 29.69 10.98
C ALA A 655 8.31 29.62 11.57
N SER A 656 9.27 30.25 10.90
CA SER A 656 10.70 30.13 11.21
C SER A 656 11.02 30.46 12.68
N GLN A 657 10.43 31.52 13.24
CA GLN A 657 10.68 31.90 14.64
C GLN A 657 10.13 30.87 15.62
N GLU A 658 8.89 30.42 15.44
CA GLU A 658 8.26 29.38 16.27
C GLU A 658 9.07 28.08 16.22
N SER A 659 9.53 27.69 15.03
CA SER A 659 10.39 26.52 14.87
C SER A 659 11.69 26.66 15.67
N ILE A 660 12.39 27.79 15.55
CA ILE A 660 13.62 28.05 16.30
C ILE A 660 13.36 27.94 17.81
N ASP A 661 12.30 28.56 18.30
CA ASP A 661 11.98 28.60 19.73
C ASP A 661 11.67 27.21 20.28
N GLN A 662 10.82 26.44 19.61
CA GLN A 662 10.46 25.09 20.07
C GLN A 662 11.64 24.11 19.94
N LEU A 663 12.38 24.15 18.83
CA LEU A 663 13.55 23.28 18.65
C LEU A 663 14.68 23.63 19.63
N ASN A 664 14.82 24.90 20.03
CA ASN A 664 15.78 25.30 21.06
C ASN A 664 15.45 24.68 22.43
N LYS A 665 14.16 24.59 22.80
CA LYS A 665 13.73 23.87 24.01
C LYS A 665 14.17 22.40 23.96
N VAL A 666 14.04 21.76 22.80
CA VAL A 666 14.47 20.37 22.60
C VAL A 666 15.98 20.22 22.75
N VAL A 667 16.77 21.12 22.16
CA VAL A 667 18.24 21.13 22.33
C VAL A 667 18.61 21.26 23.80
N ASN A 668 18.06 22.26 24.50
CA ASN A 668 18.36 22.52 25.91
C ASN A 668 18.01 21.32 26.81
N ALA A 669 16.81 20.75 26.67
CA ALA A 669 16.40 19.56 27.42
C ALA A 669 17.32 18.36 27.13
N SER A 670 17.76 18.20 25.88
CA SER A 670 18.67 17.11 25.48
C SER A 670 20.08 17.29 26.02
N LEU A 671 20.55 18.53 26.23
CA LEU A 671 21.84 18.81 26.87
C LEU A 671 21.86 18.38 28.34
N GLU A 672 20.72 18.43 29.01
CA GLU A 672 20.53 17.97 30.39
C GLU A 672 20.20 16.47 30.50
N ASN A 673 20.30 15.71 29.40
CA ASN A 673 19.91 14.30 29.31
C ASN A 673 18.42 14.03 29.61
N ARG A 674 17.55 15.03 29.42
CA ARG A 674 16.09 14.93 29.55
C ARG A 674 15.35 14.95 28.21
N GLY A 675 16.07 14.89 27.09
CA GLY A 675 15.53 15.08 25.74
C GLY A 675 15.61 13.87 24.83
N VAL A 676 15.89 14.13 23.55
CA VAL A 676 15.84 13.12 22.48
C VAL A 676 17.18 12.38 22.33
N ASP A 677 17.18 11.25 21.62
CA ASP A 677 18.40 10.52 21.30
C ASP A 677 19.37 11.34 20.41
N ASN A 678 20.64 10.96 20.35
CA ASN A 678 21.67 11.73 19.66
C ASN A 678 21.45 11.84 18.14
N ILE A 679 20.82 10.85 17.49
CA ILE A 679 20.51 10.91 16.06
C ILE A 679 19.41 11.94 15.83
N THR A 680 18.36 11.90 16.65
CA THR A 680 17.26 12.88 16.62
C THR A 680 17.75 14.29 17.00
N LEU A 681 18.63 14.43 18.00
CA LEU A 681 19.24 15.72 18.37
C LEU A 681 20.02 16.33 17.21
N GLY A 682 20.84 15.53 16.51
CA GLY A 682 21.54 15.99 15.32
C GLY A 682 20.58 16.42 14.21
N TRP A 683 19.45 15.73 14.03
CA TRP A 683 18.41 16.16 13.11
C TRP A 683 17.77 17.49 13.52
N VAL A 684 17.43 17.67 14.80
CA VAL A 684 16.86 18.89 15.39
C VAL A 684 17.79 20.08 15.17
N MET A 685 19.09 19.94 15.46
CA MET A 685 20.05 21.04 15.32
C MET A 685 20.24 21.46 13.86
N LYS A 686 20.29 20.51 12.91
CA LYS A 686 20.32 20.84 11.47
C LYS A 686 19.06 21.58 11.02
N ARG A 687 17.89 21.16 11.51
CA ARG A 687 16.60 21.79 11.20
C ARG A 687 16.55 23.23 11.75
N ARG A 688 16.98 23.42 13.01
CA ARG A 688 17.09 24.74 13.66
C ARG A 688 18.03 25.67 12.89
N ALA A 689 19.22 25.21 12.50
CA ALA A 689 20.16 26.01 11.71
C ALA A 689 19.55 26.48 10.37
N ARG A 690 18.80 25.61 9.67
CA ARG A 690 18.10 25.99 8.44
C ARG A 690 17.05 27.08 8.69
N MET A 691 16.32 26.99 9.80
CA MET A 691 15.30 27.99 10.14
C MET A 691 15.92 29.32 10.61
N GLU A 692 17.03 29.27 11.35
CA GLU A 692 17.82 30.47 11.68
C GLU A 692 18.29 31.17 10.41
N ALA A 693 18.80 30.41 9.43
CA ALA A 693 19.21 30.99 8.15
C ALA A 693 18.03 31.56 7.36
N ARG A 694 16.88 30.86 7.33
CA ARG A 694 15.64 31.34 6.71
C ARG A 694 15.12 32.62 7.37
N ALA A 695 15.32 32.78 8.67
CA ALA A 695 15.03 34.01 9.42
C ALA A 695 16.10 35.11 9.26
N GLY A 696 17.09 34.94 8.37
CA GLY A 696 18.17 35.91 8.13
C GLY A 696 19.31 35.88 9.15
N ARG A 697 19.33 34.92 10.08
CA ARG A 697 20.33 34.79 11.15
C ARG A 697 21.46 33.83 10.74
N ILE A 698 22.15 34.12 9.65
CA ILE A 698 23.16 33.23 9.04
C ILE A 698 24.30 32.89 10.00
N GLU A 699 24.82 33.86 10.76
CA GLU A 699 25.90 33.61 11.73
C GLU A 699 25.44 32.70 12.88
N GLN A 700 24.19 32.87 13.34
CA GLN A 700 23.61 31.98 14.34
C GLN A 700 23.44 30.55 13.79
N ALA A 701 22.99 30.43 12.54
CA ALA A 701 22.90 29.14 11.86
C ALA A 701 24.26 28.43 11.80
N ARG A 702 25.34 29.15 11.48
CA ARG A 702 26.71 28.61 11.47
C ARG A 702 27.14 28.16 12.86
N GLN A 703 26.89 28.97 13.88
CA GLN A 703 27.18 28.61 15.27
C GLN A 703 26.43 27.35 15.69
N THR A 704 25.15 27.22 15.35
CA THR A 704 24.35 26.01 15.64
C THR A 704 24.94 24.75 14.99
N VAL A 705 25.51 24.87 13.78
CA VAL A 705 26.20 23.76 13.12
C VAL A 705 27.50 23.38 13.84
N ASP A 706 28.25 24.37 14.33
CA ASP A 706 29.48 24.15 15.09
C ASP A 706 29.18 23.51 16.45
N ASP A 707 28.16 23.99 17.15
CA ASP A 707 27.65 23.42 18.39
C ASP A 707 27.23 21.96 18.19
N MET A 708 26.57 21.64 17.07
CA MET A 708 26.18 20.27 16.75
C MET A 708 27.41 19.34 16.65
N VAL A 709 28.47 19.79 15.98
CA VAL A 709 29.72 19.01 15.85
C VAL A 709 30.39 18.82 17.21
N SER A 710 30.42 19.86 18.04
CA SER A 710 30.99 19.81 19.39
C SER A 710 30.18 18.86 20.30
N ILE A 711 28.89 19.13 20.48
CA ILE A 711 28.00 18.38 21.38
C ILE A 711 27.95 16.89 21.01
N LEU A 712 27.69 16.56 19.74
CA LEU A 712 27.60 15.17 19.32
C LEU A 712 28.98 14.49 19.28
N GLY A 713 30.03 15.24 18.97
CA GLY A 713 31.41 14.75 18.97
C GLY A 713 31.89 14.33 20.37
N GLU A 714 31.50 15.05 21.41
CA GLU A 714 31.77 14.70 22.81
C GLU A 714 31.00 13.45 23.25
N ARG A 715 29.77 13.27 22.77
CA ARG A 715 28.87 12.16 23.12
C ARG A 715 29.19 10.83 22.43
N THR A 716 30.15 10.79 21.50
CA THR A 716 30.57 9.55 20.84
C THR A 716 32.09 9.45 20.77
N HIS A 717 32.62 8.24 20.98
CA HIS A 717 34.05 7.96 20.83
C HIS A 717 34.36 7.22 19.51
N ASN A 718 33.35 6.90 18.71
CA ASN A 718 33.53 6.20 17.44
C ASN A 718 34.07 7.16 16.36
N PRO A 719 35.29 6.92 15.82
CA PRO A 719 35.90 7.81 14.82
C PRO A 719 35.09 7.91 13.52
N SER A 720 34.41 6.83 13.11
CA SER A 720 33.58 6.81 11.90
C SER A 720 32.35 7.70 12.06
N VAL A 721 31.66 7.59 13.21
CA VAL A 721 30.50 8.45 13.53
C VAL A 721 30.91 9.93 13.62
N ARG A 722 32.06 10.24 14.23
CA ARG A 722 32.58 11.62 14.26
C ARG A 722 32.86 12.18 12.86
N ARG A 723 33.36 11.33 11.95
CA ARG A 723 33.59 11.71 10.55
C ARG A 723 32.27 12.02 9.84
N ASP A 724 31.25 11.17 10.03
CA ASP A 724 29.93 11.37 9.45
C ASP A 724 29.25 12.64 9.96
N ILE A 725 29.33 12.93 11.26
CA ILE A 725 28.82 14.18 11.85
C ILE A 725 29.48 15.40 11.18
N ARG A 726 30.80 15.39 11.02
CA ARG A 726 31.53 16.48 10.36
C ARG A 726 31.19 16.62 8.88
N ALA A 727 31.02 15.50 8.16
CA ALA A 727 30.61 15.51 6.76
C ALA A 727 29.20 16.09 6.59
N GLN A 728 28.26 15.71 7.45
CA GLN A 728 26.91 16.29 7.47
C GLN A 728 26.92 17.79 7.80
N ALA A 729 27.75 18.20 8.76
CA ALA A 729 27.92 19.60 9.11
C ALA A 729 28.48 20.40 7.93
N GLN A 730 29.50 19.89 7.25
CA GLN A 730 30.08 20.55 6.08
C GLN A 730 29.05 20.69 4.95
N HIS A 731 28.35 19.60 4.61
CA HIS A 731 27.30 19.64 3.60
C HIS A 731 26.21 20.66 3.95
N LEU A 732 25.81 20.75 5.23
CA LEU A 732 24.85 21.76 5.65
C LEU A 732 25.40 23.18 5.45
N ARG A 733 26.65 23.46 5.84
CA ARG A 733 27.28 24.78 5.62
C ARG A 733 27.28 25.18 4.14
N ASP A 734 27.58 24.24 3.25
CA ASP A 734 27.62 24.48 1.80
C ASP A 734 26.23 24.83 1.24
N THR A 735 25.15 24.39 1.90
CA THR A 735 23.77 24.68 1.51
C THR A 735 23.17 25.92 2.15
N LEU A 736 23.80 26.51 3.18
CA LEU A 736 23.32 27.74 3.81
C LEU A 736 23.61 28.97 2.91
N PRO A 737 22.72 29.97 2.84
CA PRO A 737 22.95 31.18 2.07
C PRO A 737 24.25 31.89 2.48
N GLY A 738 25.10 32.28 1.51
CA GLY A 738 26.34 33.02 1.75
C GLY A 738 27.62 32.17 1.93
N GLY A 739 27.62 30.92 1.49
CA GLY A 739 28.86 30.12 1.38
C GLY A 739 29.79 30.69 0.30
N GLU A 740 30.94 31.23 0.71
CA GLU A 740 32.06 31.41 -0.23
C GLU A 740 32.41 30.03 -0.79
N ARG A 741 32.21 29.84 -2.10
CA ARG A 741 32.90 28.75 -2.82
C ARG A 741 34.40 29.07 -2.74
N ARG A 742 35.13 28.38 -1.87
CA ARG A 742 36.59 28.31 -1.94
C ARG A 742 37.03 26.93 -2.36
#